data_AF-A0A2V9DX65-F1
#
_entry.id   AF-A0A2V9DX65-F1
#
_cell.length_a   1.000
_cell.length_b   1.000
_cell.length_c   1.000
_cell.angle_alpha   90.00
_cell.angle_beta   90.00
_cell.angle_gamma   90.00
#
_symmetry.space_group_name_H-M   'P 1'
#
loop_
_entity.id
_entity.type
_entity.pdbx_description
1 polymer ?
#
loop_
_entity_poly.entity_id
_entity_poly.type
_entity_poly.pdbx_seq_one_letter_code
_entity_poly.pdbx_strand_id
1 'polypeptide(L)'
;MRRLLWVFLFAFTGFFLSACSGAGRSNTAPPQISVTISPTSASVATGQTKQFTATVTGSSNTGVTWRVNGVTGGNSTAGTISTSGLYIAPNAVPNPATVTITAVSQADSSKSFSASATITSQANVTVAPNPATVEVFASQQFTATVNGQPSAAVTWQVNGVTGGSTPTGTISSTGLYNAPHSVPTTSTGSQSVTTTVTVTAVSQASPSSSGSAAVTVFAPNQNRQFGLIKLGTTGGNAKDSSTGGTTITCCGGTLGALVSRGGNQYILSNNHVLARSDLATPSDNIIQPGLVDANCSTGGTTVVAQLSQFFNLETGSPPKVDAALAQVVAGTVDLLGTILELGGTNSGGMPTDGPPHAGSGVAATVNRPVAKSGRSTGLTCSTVLATSVATSVQYQKGCGTGSTFTVNYTNQVLVAGGNFSAAGDSGSLIVTQDAADPVALLYGGSDTDSVGNPISDVLTALADPANPSVKPVFVGASATHLVAACSLPGPQAAMATRLVLQKVAPSSDAISRAAAVRDLHAPELMAHPEVQALGVGTSLDHPGEPAILFFVAKGQPHTNLPAEVDGIRTRIVEGELFARFGVLSAADSAALEQATAPAPLVTFLSDAEVARARGVHAQHVEELMQQPGVQGVGITSSADSPGEAALMIFLIRGVAHPPIPQQIDGLRTRLRESSRFRAGFGDRAPQSPCSLRAAPTHSSKPSGASTKP
;
A
#
# COMPACT_ATOMS: atom_id res chain seq x y z
N MET A 1 16.13 9.99 -30.17
CA MET A 1 15.96 10.76 -31.42
C MET A 1 16.93 11.93 -31.43
N ARG A 2 17.70 12.04 -32.54
CA ARG A 2 18.53 13.17 -33.03
C ARG A 2 19.41 13.95 -32.03
N ARG A 3 20.72 13.63 -32.06
CA ARG A 3 21.83 14.52 -31.66
C ARG A 3 22.36 15.23 -32.92
N LEU A 4 22.58 16.55 -32.84
CA LEU A 4 23.31 17.32 -33.86
C LEU A 4 24.71 17.67 -33.32
N LEU A 5 25.74 17.22 -34.06
CA LEU A 5 27.14 17.64 -33.95
C LEU A 5 27.34 18.94 -34.75
N TRP A 6 28.11 19.90 -34.23
CA TRP A 6 28.72 20.96 -35.03
C TRP A 6 30.25 20.90 -34.86
N VAL A 7 30.93 20.62 -35.97
CA VAL A 7 32.39 20.70 -36.18
C VAL A 7 32.59 21.75 -37.25
N PHE A 8 33.39 22.79 -36.99
CA PHE A 8 33.85 23.72 -38.02
C PHE A 8 35.29 23.42 -38.42
N LEU A 9 35.45 23.15 -39.71
CA LEU A 9 36.67 22.95 -40.46
C LEU A 9 36.88 24.24 -41.29
N PHE A 10 38.09 24.79 -41.33
CA PHE A 10 38.49 25.69 -42.42
C PHE A 10 39.86 25.27 -42.97
N ALA A 11 39.87 25.03 -44.27
CA ALA A 11 40.97 24.63 -45.11
C ALA A 11 41.79 25.84 -45.60
N PHE A 12 43.03 25.63 -46.04
CA PHE A 12 43.55 26.15 -47.31
C PHE A 12 44.92 25.52 -47.65
N THR A 13 45.05 25.00 -48.88
CA THR A 13 46.32 24.56 -49.50
C THR A 13 46.43 25.20 -50.90
N GLY A 14 47.62 25.67 -51.29
CA GLY A 14 47.86 26.21 -52.64
C GLY A 14 49.23 26.85 -52.91
N PHE A 15 50.21 26.00 -53.24
CA PHE A 15 51.31 26.09 -54.23
C PHE A 15 52.12 27.38 -54.59
N PHE A 16 53.45 27.26 -54.39
CA PHE A 16 54.67 27.67 -55.15
C PHE A 16 54.92 29.09 -55.70
N LEU A 17 56.10 29.63 -55.34
CA LEU A 17 57.08 30.26 -56.25
C LEU A 17 58.51 30.22 -55.64
N SER A 18 59.49 29.96 -56.50
CA SER A 18 60.92 29.80 -56.19
C SER A 18 61.69 31.08 -56.56
N ALA A 19 62.60 31.54 -55.68
CA ALA A 19 63.71 32.43 -56.03
C ALA A 19 64.83 32.33 -54.98
N CYS A 20 66.06 32.11 -55.44
CA CYS A 20 67.29 32.01 -54.66
C CYS A 20 67.72 33.36 -54.04
N SER A 21 68.30 33.35 -52.83
CA SER A 21 69.60 33.97 -52.50
C SER A 21 69.87 33.97 -50.99
N GLY A 22 71.12 33.74 -50.59
CA GLY A 22 71.70 34.32 -49.37
C GLY A 22 71.90 33.38 -48.19
N ALA A 23 73.14 32.97 -47.97
CA ALA A 23 73.60 32.35 -46.74
C ALA A 23 73.37 33.29 -45.53
N GLY A 24 72.75 32.79 -44.47
CA GLY A 24 72.54 33.53 -43.22
C GLY A 24 72.11 32.61 -42.08
N ARG A 25 73.02 32.44 -41.12
CA ARG A 25 72.93 31.70 -39.83
C ARG A 25 71.52 31.34 -39.35
N SER A 26 71.31 30.05 -39.10
CA SER A 26 70.17 29.51 -38.35
C SER A 26 70.12 30.08 -36.93
N ASN A 27 69.29 31.10 -36.73
CA ASN A 27 68.89 31.57 -35.41
C ASN A 27 67.81 30.62 -34.91
N THR A 28 68.20 29.52 -34.25
CA THR A 28 67.25 28.70 -33.49
C THR A 28 66.70 29.57 -32.36
N ALA A 29 65.45 30.00 -32.49
CA ALA A 29 64.75 30.68 -31.40
C ALA A 29 64.88 29.83 -30.13
N PRO A 30 65.27 30.44 -28.98
CA PRO A 30 65.43 29.68 -27.75
C PRO A 30 64.12 28.96 -27.40
N PRO A 31 64.18 27.76 -26.80
CA PRO A 31 62.98 26.98 -26.50
C PRO A 31 62.05 27.81 -25.61
N GLN A 32 60.83 28.07 -26.08
CA GLN A 32 59.85 28.88 -25.36
C GLN A 32 59.22 28.03 -24.25
N ILE A 33 59.45 28.42 -23.00
CA ILE A 33 58.85 27.75 -21.84
C ILE A 33 57.34 28.03 -21.83
N SER A 34 56.53 26.96 -21.77
CA SER A 34 55.07 27.05 -21.59
C SER A 34 54.58 26.09 -20.52
N VAL A 35 53.51 26.48 -19.83
CA VAL A 35 52.88 25.71 -18.75
C VAL A 35 51.42 25.45 -19.12
N THR A 36 50.93 24.23 -18.91
CA THR A 36 49.50 23.89 -19.00
C THR A 36 49.06 23.13 -17.76
N ILE A 37 47.79 23.27 -17.35
CA ILE A 37 47.20 22.51 -16.24
C ILE A 37 46.04 21.65 -16.76
N SER A 38 45.94 20.41 -16.29
CA SER A 38 44.77 19.55 -16.48
C SER A 38 44.27 19.00 -15.12
N PRO A 39 42.95 19.06 -14.83
CA PRO A 39 41.90 19.76 -15.59
C PRO A 39 42.02 21.29 -15.46
N THR A 40 41.53 22.04 -16.45
CA THR A 40 41.50 23.52 -16.42
C THR A 40 40.38 24.09 -15.54
N SER A 41 39.38 23.27 -15.22
CA SER A 41 38.30 23.57 -14.27
C SER A 41 37.91 22.32 -13.48
N ALA A 42 37.57 22.48 -12.19
CA ALA A 42 37.03 21.41 -11.36
C ALA A 42 35.93 21.90 -10.39
N SER A 43 35.04 21.01 -9.98
CA SER A 43 34.14 21.19 -8.84
C SER A 43 34.61 20.28 -7.71
N VAL A 44 34.85 20.83 -6.52
CA VAL A 44 35.42 20.09 -5.38
C VAL A 44 34.59 20.39 -4.14
N ALA A 45 34.08 19.35 -3.47
CA ALA A 45 33.35 19.54 -2.23
C ALA A 45 34.29 19.94 -1.07
N THR A 46 33.80 20.72 -0.11
CA THR A 46 34.55 21.12 1.09
C THR A 46 35.22 19.92 1.77
N GLY A 47 36.51 20.02 2.10
CA GLY A 47 37.31 18.94 2.69
C GLY A 47 37.71 17.79 1.75
N GLN A 48 37.23 17.77 0.50
CA GLN A 48 37.62 16.77 -0.51
C GLN A 48 38.83 17.22 -1.32
N THR A 49 39.43 16.29 -2.06
CA THR A 49 40.65 16.54 -2.84
C THR A 49 40.43 16.45 -4.35
N LYS A 50 41.28 17.14 -5.11
CA LYS A 50 41.34 17.05 -6.57
C LYS A 50 42.77 17.13 -7.06
N GLN A 51 43.14 16.20 -7.92
CA GLN A 51 44.44 16.22 -8.59
C GLN A 51 44.44 17.23 -9.75
N PHE A 52 45.44 18.10 -9.76
CA PHE A 52 45.82 18.94 -10.89
C PHE A 52 47.22 18.51 -11.36
N THR A 53 47.40 18.40 -12.66
CA THR A 53 48.68 18.05 -13.27
C THR A 53 49.16 19.22 -14.10
N ALA A 54 50.37 19.70 -13.83
CA ALA A 54 51.03 20.70 -14.66
C ALA A 54 51.98 20.02 -15.65
N THR A 55 52.04 20.54 -16.87
CA THR A 55 53.03 20.14 -17.87
C THR A 55 53.83 21.37 -18.27
N VAL A 56 55.15 21.29 -18.13
CA VAL A 56 56.09 22.34 -18.55
C VAL A 56 56.85 21.83 -19.77
N THR A 57 56.81 22.58 -20.87
CA THR A 57 57.58 22.28 -22.10
C THR A 57 58.60 23.38 -22.37
N GLY A 58 59.63 23.11 -23.18
CA GLY A 58 60.66 24.09 -23.54
C GLY A 58 61.78 24.28 -22.49
N SER A 59 61.88 23.39 -21.49
CA SER A 59 62.92 23.39 -20.46
C SER A 59 63.23 21.95 -20.02
N SER A 60 64.46 21.67 -19.59
CA SER A 60 64.82 20.41 -18.93
C SER A 60 64.37 20.35 -17.46
N ASN A 61 64.17 21.50 -16.82
CA ASN A 61 63.50 21.60 -15.53
C ASN A 61 61.98 21.70 -15.75
N THR A 62 61.27 20.63 -15.40
CA THR A 62 59.81 20.51 -15.54
C THR A 62 59.04 20.74 -14.23
N GLY A 63 59.75 21.16 -13.16
CA GLY A 63 59.14 21.45 -11.86
C GLY A 63 58.26 22.70 -11.86
N VAL A 64 57.24 22.71 -11.02
CA VAL A 64 56.35 23.87 -10.80
C VAL A 64 56.23 24.23 -9.33
N THR A 65 55.92 25.48 -9.06
CA THR A 65 55.45 25.96 -7.75
C THR A 65 53.96 26.17 -7.82
N TRP A 66 53.20 25.44 -7.01
CA TRP A 66 51.75 25.55 -6.94
C TRP A 66 51.30 26.66 -5.99
N ARG A 67 50.28 27.42 -6.40
CA ARG A 67 49.62 28.46 -5.59
C ARG A 67 48.10 28.29 -5.63
N VAL A 68 47.43 28.64 -4.53
CA VAL A 68 45.97 28.77 -4.44
C VAL A 68 45.65 30.22 -4.12
N ASN A 69 44.84 30.89 -4.95
CA ASN A 69 44.53 32.32 -4.83
C ASN A 69 45.78 33.21 -4.62
N GLY A 70 46.87 32.89 -5.34
CA GLY A 70 48.14 33.63 -5.26
C GLY A 70 49.06 33.23 -4.10
N VAL A 71 48.62 32.41 -3.15
CA VAL A 71 49.41 31.96 -1.99
C VAL A 71 50.10 30.62 -2.30
N THR A 72 51.43 30.55 -2.19
CA THR A 72 52.20 29.30 -2.38
C THR A 72 51.73 28.21 -1.42
N GLY A 73 51.36 27.04 -1.95
CA GLY A 73 50.80 25.93 -1.16
C GLY A 73 49.37 26.15 -0.63
N GLY A 74 48.81 27.35 -0.76
CA GLY A 74 47.47 27.72 -0.31
C GLY A 74 47.37 28.01 1.20
N ASN A 75 46.14 28.09 1.71
CA ASN A 75 45.84 28.38 3.12
C ASN A 75 44.51 27.72 3.56
N SER A 76 44.13 27.87 4.82
CA SER A 76 42.92 27.23 5.36
C SER A 76 41.59 27.79 4.81
N THR A 77 41.58 28.99 4.23
CA THR A 77 40.36 29.66 3.73
C THR A 77 40.10 29.38 2.25
N ALA A 78 41.14 29.22 1.44
CA ALA A 78 41.05 28.89 0.01
C ALA A 78 41.39 27.42 -0.30
N GLY A 79 41.88 26.67 0.68
CA GLY A 79 42.37 25.30 0.51
C GLY A 79 43.89 25.25 0.25
N THR A 80 44.46 24.07 0.38
CA THR A 80 45.91 23.83 0.23
C THR A 80 46.19 22.96 -0.98
N ILE A 81 47.41 23.04 -1.53
CA ILE A 81 47.83 22.21 -2.66
C ILE A 81 49.24 21.67 -2.44
N SER A 82 49.43 20.37 -2.66
CA SER A 82 50.73 19.71 -2.52
C SER A 82 51.70 20.09 -3.66
N THR A 83 52.99 19.77 -3.48
CA THR A 83 54.00 19.88 -4.55
C THR A 83 53.70 19.00 -5.76
N SER A 84 52.98 17.89 -5.56
CA SER A 84 52.50 17.01 -6.63
C SER A 84 51.19 17.49 -7.29
N GLY A 85 50.60 18.61 -6.86
CA GLY A 85 49.37 19.17 -7.43
C GLY A 85 48.07 18.58 -6.88
N LEU A 86 48.11 17.87 -5.74
CA LEU A 86 46.90 17.41 -5.06
C LEU A 86 46.32 18.58 -4.23
N TYR A 87 45.22 19.15 -4.71
CA TYR A 87 44.48 20.21 -4.03
C TYR A 87 43.53 19.61 -2.99
N ILE A 88 43.44 20.24 -1.82
CA ILE A 88 42.49 19.94 -0.73
C ILE A 88 41.61 21.18 -0.54
N ALA A 89 40.31 21.03 -0.77
CA ALA A 89 39.34 22.10 -0.59
C ALA A 89 39.24 22.52 0.89
N PRO A 90 38.97 23.82 1.19
CA PRO A 90 38.78 24.29 2.55
C PRO A 90 37.55 23.65 3.22
N ASN A 91 37.47 23.73 4.55
CA ASN A 91 36.35 23.18 5.34
C ASN A 91 35.07 24.05 5.27
N ALA A 92 35.15 25.26 4.70
CA ALA A 92 34.02 26.14 4.46
C ALA A 92 34.09 26.69 3.03
N VAL A 93 32.94 26.97 2.42
CA VAL A 93 32.89 27.56 1.07
C VAL A 93 33.39 29.02 1.15
N PRO A 94 34.43 29.40 0.39
CA PRO A 94 34.93 30.77 0.36
C PRO A 94 33.92 31.73 -0.31
N ASN A 95 34.06 33.03 -0.08
CA ASN A 95 33.30 34.06 -0.80
C ASN A 95 34.28 34.96 -1.59
N PRO A 96 34.34 34.86 -2.94
CA PRO A 96 33.51 34.02 -3.82
C PRO A 96 33.86 32.52 -3.76
N ALA A 97 32.90 31.65 -4.12
CA ALA A 97 33.01 30.18 -4.02
C ALA A 97 33.97 29.54 -5.03
N THR A 98 34.78 30.33 -5.72
CA THR A 98 35.76 29.87 -6.71
C THR A 98 37.15 30.25 -6.24
N VAL A 99 38.08 29.29 -6.32
CA VAL A 99 39.50 29.52 -6.08
C VAL A 99 40.30 29.29 -7.36
N THR A 100 41.43 29.98 -7.47
CA THR A 100 42.34 29.91 -8.61
C THR A 100 43.56 29.09 -8.25
N ILE A 101 43.77 27.97 -8.94
CA ILE A 101 44.96 27.11 -8.81
C ILE A 101 45.96 27.53 -9.86
N THR A 102 47.15 27.96 -9.47
CA THR A 102 48.19 28.45 -10.40
C THR A 102 49.44 27.60 -10.30
N ALA A 103 49.93 27.09 -11.43
CA ALA A 103 51.23 26.45 -11.55
C ALA A 103 52.21 27.46 -12.16
N VAL A 104 53.27 27.80 -11.42
CA VAL A 104 54.35 28.70 -11.88
C VAL A 104 55.56 27.83 -12.22
N SER A 105 56.17 27.99 -13.39
CA SER A 105 57.36 27.23 -13.77
C SER A 105 58.54 27.56 -12.85
N GLN A 106 59.27 26.54 -12.39
CA GLN A 106 60.52 26.74 -11.66
C GLN A 106 61.69 27.10 -12.58
N ALA A 107 61.57 26.85 -13.89
CA ALA A 107 62.56 27.22 -14.89
C ALA A 107 62.47 28.69 -15.31
N ASP A 108 61.27 29.27 -15.30
CA ASP A 108 61.02 30.68 -15.57
C ASP A 108 59.78 31.13 -14.79
N SER A 109 60.00 31.92 -13.74
CA SER A 109 58.94 32.38 -12.84
C SER A 109 57.96 33.37 -13.49
N SER A 110 58.26 33.88 -14.70
CA SER A 110 57.33 34.68 -15.50
C SER A 110 56.30 33.82 -16.25
N LYS A 111 56.47 32.49 -16.30
CA LYS A 111 55.55 31.57 -16.98
C LYS A 111 54.68 30.82 -15.99
N SER A 112 53.37 30.91 -16.18
CA SER A 112 52.38 30.22 -15.37
C SER A 112 51.13 29.87 -16.17
N PHE A 113 50.32 28.99 -15.60
CA PHE A 113 48.96 28.74 -16.06
C PHE A 113 48.04 28.64 -14.85
N SER A 114 46.78 29.01 -15.01
CA SER A 114 45.78 28.96 -13.94
C SER A 114 44.59 28.09 -14.32
N ALA A 115 44.13 27.28 -13.37
CA ALA A 115 42.89 26.53 -13.42
C ALA A 115 41.91 27.08 -12.37
N SER A 116 40.60 26.90 -12.61
CA SER A 116 39.56 27.28 -11.65
C SER A 116 39.07 26.05 -10.87
N ALA A 117 38.85 26.22 -9.57
CA ALA A 117 38.18 25.22 -8.74
C ALA A 117 36.97 25.86 -8.05
N THR A 118 35.77 25.40 -8.40
CA THR A 118 34.54 25.79 -7.72
C THR A 118 34.36 24.92 -6.48
N ILE A 119 34.25 25.54 -5.31
CA ILE A 119 34.11 24.85 -4.03
C ILE A 119 32.62 24.72 -3.72
N THR A 120 32.15 23.48 -3.61
CA THR A 120 30.76 23.18 -3.27
C THR A 120 30.67 22.75 -1.80
N SER A 121 29.65 23.20 -1.08
CA SER A 121 29.39 22.71 0.27
C SER A 121 28.89 21.27 0.23
N GLN A 122 29.39 20.41 1.13
CA GLN A 122 28.85 19.06 1.32
C GLN A 122 27.87 19.09 2.50
N ALA A 123 26.56 18.98 2.23
CA ALA A 123 25.58 18.90 3.32
C ALA A 123 25.58 17.49 3.92
N ASN A 124 25.62 17.41 5.24
CA ASN A 124 25.27 16.19 5.97
C ASN A 124 23.95 16.46 6.69
N VAL A 125 22.89 15.74 6.32
CA VAL A 125 21.56 15.88 6.92
C VAL A 125 21.24 14.64 7.72
N THR A 126 20.90 14.80 8.99
CA THR A 126 20.40 13.72 9.85
C THR A 126 19.01 14.05 10.36
N VAL A 127 18.21 13.02 10.64
CA VAL A 127 16.86 13.13 11.20
C VAL A 127 16.80 12.31 12.48
N ALA A 128 16.27 12.90 13.55
CA ALA A 128 16.04 12.22 14.83
C ALA A 128 14.60 12.45 15.31
N PRO A 129 13.97 11.47 16.00
CA PRO A 129 14.49 10.13 16.30
C PRO A 129 14.59 9.22 15.05
N ASN A 130 15.49 8.23 15.06
CA ASN A 130 15.60 7.20 14.02
C ASN A 130 16.16 5.89 14.60
N PRO A 131 15.39 4.78 14.65
CA PRO A 131 13.99 4.66 14.20
C PRO A 131 13.02 5.36 15.16
N ALA A 132 11.77 5.53 14.72
CA ALA A 132 10.66 6.02 15.53
C ALA A 132 9.47 5.04 15.47
N THR A 133 8.70 4.97 16.55
CA THR A 133 7.44 4.21 16.62
C THR A 133 6.32 5.15 17.04
N VAL A 134 5.24 5.19 16.28
CA VAL A 134 4.14 6.15 16.49
C VAL A 134 2.80 5.42 16.38
N GLU A 135 1.93 5.60 17.36
CA GLU A 135 0.58 5.03 17.31
C GLU A 135 -0.26 5.75 16.24
N VAL A 136 -1.24 5.05 15.66
CA VAL A 136 -2.25 5.70 14.79
C VAL A 136 -2.89 6.89 15.49
N PHE A 137 -3.23 7.92 14.72
CA PHE A 137 -3.75 9.23 15.21
C PHE A 137 -2.83 10.03 16.15
N ALA A 138 -1.69 9.48 16.61
CA ALA A 138 -0.73 10.21 17.42
C ALA A 138 0.22 11.09 16.58
N SER A 139 1.08 11.86 17.26
CA SER A 139 2.08 12.71 16.60
C SER A 139 3.48 12.50 17.17
N GLN A 140 4.49 12.72 16.33
CA GLN A 140 5.91 12.67 16.70
C GLN A 140 6.65 13.87 16.12
N GLN A 141 7.38 14.58 16.98
CA GLN A 141 8.28 15.64 16.54
C GLN A 141 9.58 15.04 16.00
N PHE A 142 9.94 15.36 14.77
CA PHE A 142 11.24 15.09 14.18
C PHE A 142 12.07 16.37 14.10
N THR A 143 13.37 16.22 14.30
CA THR A 143 14.34 17.31 14.16
C THR A 143 15.35 16.93 13.10
N ALA A 144 15.62 17.86 12.19
CA ALA A 144 16.69 17.73 11.20
C ALA A 144 17.92 18.54 11.64
N THR A 145 19.10 17.95 11.50
CA THR A 145 20.37 18.65 11.65
C THR A 145 21.04 18.71 10.28
N VAL A 146 21.34 19.92 9.79
CA VAL A 146 22.04 20.15 8.52
C VAL A 146 23.40 20.74 8.83
N ASN A 147 24.45 19.96 8.61
CA ASN A 147 25.84 20.39 8.78
C ASN A 147 26.50 20.72 7.44
N GLY A 148 27.47 21.63 7.46
CA GLY A 148 28.27 21.99 6.28
C GLY A 148 27.57 22.94 5.30
N GLN A 149 26.48 23.61 5.69
CA GLN A 149 25.71 24.54 4.86
C GLN A 149 25.44 25.88 5.58
N PRO A 150 25.25 26.99 4.84
CA PRO A 150 24.91 28.29 5.42
C PRO A 150 23.47 28.36 5.95
N SER A 151 22.58 27.47 5.49
CA SER A 151 21.20 27.36 5.96
C SER A 151 20.93 25.97 6.52
N ALA A 152 20.24 25.93 7.66
CA ALA A 152 19.73 24.70 8.28
C ALA A 152 18.29 24.36 7.86
N ALA A 153 17.68 25.14 6.95
CA ALA A 153 16.31 24.92 6.52
C ALA A 153 16.17 23.63 5.71
N VAL A 154 15.08 22.90 5.97
CA VAL A 154 14.76 21.65 5.29
C VAL A 154 13.33 21.67 4.75
N THR A 155 13.09 20.89 3.71
CA THR A 155 11.76 20.51 3.25
C THR A 155 11.48 19.10 3.75
N TRP A 156 10.39 18.95 4.50
CA TRP A 156 9.97 17.66 5.02
C TRP A 156 9.12 16.89 4.03
N GLN A 157 9.39 15.59 3.93
CA GLN A 157 8.65 14.65 3.10
C GLN A 157 8.28 13.40 3.90
N VAL A 158 7.16 12.78 3.55
CA VAL A 158 6.77 11.45 4.00
C VAL A 158 6.66 10.56 2.77
N ASN A 159 7.42 9.46 2.72
CA ASN A 159 7.51 8.56 1.57
C ASN A 159 7.78 9.31 0.25
N GLY A 160 8.62 10.34 0.28
CA GLY A 160 8.97 11.17 -0.89
C GLY A 160 7.94 12.24 -1.26
N VAL A 161 6.81 12.32 -0.57
CA VAL A 161 5.78 13.36 -0.79
C VAL A 161 6.00 14.52 0.19
N THR A 162 6.23 15.73 -0.34
CA THR A 162 6.36 16.95 0.48
C THR A 162 5.12 17.16 1.34
N GLY A 163 5.32 17.31 2.66
CA GLY A 163 4.23 17.42 3.64
C GLY A 163 3.48 16.11 3.92
N GLY A 164 3.74 15.05 3.15
CA GLY A 164 3.11 13.74 3.28
C GLY A 164 1.71 13.65 2.69
N SER A 165 0.98 12.61 3.09
CA SER A 165 -0.35 12.29 2.55
C SER A 165 -1.22 11.63 3.62
N THR A 166 -2.55 11.68 3.47
CA THR A 166 -3.46 11.11 4.48
C THR A 166 -3.27 9.61 4.75
N PRO A 167 -2.94 8.73 3.76
CA PRO A 167 -2.75 7.29 4.04
C PRO A 167 -1.43 6.95 4.73
N THR A 168 -0.41 7.82 4.63
CA THR A 168 0.94 7.57 5.19
C THR A 168 1.31 8.53 6.32
N GLY A 169 0.41 9.46 6.67
CA GLY A 169 0.67 10.54 7.62
C GLY A 169 1.19 11.82 6.95
N THR A 170 0.99 12.94 7.64
CA THR A 170 1.39 14.28 7.20
C THR A 170 2.46 14.86 8.12
N ILE A 171 3.39 15.65 7.59
CA ILE A 171 4.44 16.31 8.37
C ILE A 171 4.43 17.81 8.13
N SER A 172 4.48 18.59 9.21
CA SER A 172 4.55 20.05 9.13
C SER A 172 5.92 20.53 8.63
N SER A 173 6.01 21.82 8.27
CA SER A 173 7.29 22.48 7.98
C SER A 173 8.24 22.51 9.17
N THR A 174 7.72 22.37 10.39
CA THR A 174 8.49 22.29 11.64
C THR A 174 8.89 20.86 12.02
N GLY A 175 8.54 19.84 11.21
CA GLY A 175 8.89 18.45 11.47
C GLY A 175 7.93 17.69 12.39
N LEU A 176 6.74 18.24 12.68
CA LEU A 176 5.71 17.53 13.44
C LEU A 176 4.98 16.56 12.51
N TYR A 177 5.27 15.27 12.65
CA TYR A 177 4.60 14.19 11.94
C TYR A 177 3.32 13.80 12.67
N ASN A 178 2.19 13.76 11.96
CA ASN A 178 0.91 13.24 12.43
C ASN A 178 0.68 11.90 11.76
N ALA A 179 0.57 10.84 12.56
CA ALA A 179 0.33 9.50 12.06
C ALA A 179 -1.06 9.38 11.40
N PRO A 180 -1.21 8.52 10.39
CA PRO A 180 -2.50 8.27 9.77
C PRO A 180 -3.47 7.59 10.74
N HIS A 181 -4.73 7.49 10.32
CA HIS A 181 -5.83 6.93 11.10
C HIS A 181 -5.87 5.38 11.12
N SER A 182 -5.02 4.74 10.32
CA SER A 182 -4.89 3.28 10.25
C SER A 182 -3.44 2.95 9.91
N VAL A 183 -2.96 1.78 10.29
CA VAL A 183 -1.58 1.38 9.96
C VAL A 183 -1.43 1.30 8.43
N PRO A 184 -0.44 1.99 7.83
CA PRO A 184 -0.19 1.91 6.41
C PRO A 184 0.08 0.48 5.97
N THR A 185 -0.51 0.11 4.83
CA THR A 185 -0.31 -1.20 4.22
C THR A 185 0.23 -1.06 2.81
N THR A 186 0.94 -2.08 2.35
CA THR A 186 1.35 -2.24 0.95
C THR A 186 0.87 -3.58 0.42
N SER A 187 0.48 -3.60 -0.86
CA SER A 187 0.24 -4.85 -1.58
C SER A 187 1.57 -5.51 -1.91
N THR A 188 1.65 -6.82 -1.68
CA THR A 188 2.77 -7.66 -2.14
C THR A 188 2.52 -8.29 -3.51
N GLY A 189 1.41 -7.94 -4.17
CA GLY A 189 0.88 -8.63 -5.34
C GLY A 189 0.12 -9.92 -5.00
N SER A 190 0.20 -10.38 -3.74
CA SER A 190 -0.52 -11.56 -3.24
C SER A 190 -1.51 -11.23 -2.12
N GLN A 191 -1.23 -10.20 -1.31
CA GLN A 191 -2.04 -9.74 -0.19
C GLN A 191 -1.53 -8.38 0.30
N SER A 192 -2.34 -7.71 1.14
CA SER A 192 -1.92 -6.52 1.88
C SER A 192 -1.21 -6.88 3.19
N VAL A 193 -0.10 -6.19 3.45
CA VAL A 193 0.69 -6.30 4.68
C VAL A 193 1.01 -4.92 5.23
N THR A 194 1.19 -4.79 6.55
CA THR A 194 1.62 -3.53 7.17
C THR A 194 3.02 -3.14 6.69
N THR A 195 3.31 -1.85 6.65
CA THR A 195 4.59 -1.31 6.14
C THR A 195 5.09 -0.15 7.00
N THR A 196 6.38 0.15 6.89
CA THR A 196 6.98 1.33 7.53
C THR A 196 6.84 2.57 6.65
N VAL A 197 6.84 3.72 7.30
CA VAL A 197 6.85 5.04 6.67
C VAL A 197 8.25 5.63 6.77
N THR A 198 8.68 6.39 5.76
CA THR A 198 9.96 7.10 5.77
C THR A 198 9.72 8.60 5.87
N VAL A 199 10.18 9.21 6.95
CA VAL A 199 10.24 10.67 7.10
C VAL A 199 11.58 11.15 6.59
N THR A 200 11.60 12.11 5.66
CA THR A 200 12.83 12.64 5.04
C THR A 200 12.89 14.15 5.18
N ALA A 201 14.04 14.65 5.62
CA ALA A 201 14.38 16.07 5.56
C ALA A 201 15.34 16.29 4.38
N VAL A 202 14.92 17.11 3.41
CA VAL A 202 15.74 17.50 2.25
C VAL A 202 16.29 18.89 2.49
N SER A 203 17.61 19.08 2.37
CA SER A 203 18.22 20.41 2.55
C SER A 203 17.74 21.38 1.48
N GLN A 204 17.28 22.57 1.88
CA GLN A 204 16.91 23.61 0.92
C GLN A 204 18.14 24.25 0.25
N ALA A 205 19.27 24.30 0.96
CA ALA A 205 20.53 24.82 0.43
C ALA A 205 21.22 23.85 -0.54
N SER A 206 20.97 22.55 -0.41
CA SER A 206 21.49 21.50 -1.29
C SER A 206 20.43 20.40 -1.48
N PRO A 207 19.50 20.56 -2.45
CA PRO A 207 18.39 19.61 -2.64
C PRO A 207 18.80 18.18 -2.98
N SER A 208 20.07 17.94 -3.34
CA SER A 208 20.64 16.61 -3.51
C SER A 208 21.02 15.91 -2.20
N SER A 209 20.86 16.57 -1.05
CA SER A 209 21.24 16.05 0.26
C SER A 209 20.05 15.94 1.19
N SER A 210 19.87 14.77 1.78
CA SER A 210 18.77 14.47 2.68
C SER A 210 19.16 13.52 3.80
N GLY A 211 18.41 13.57 4.90
CA GLY A 211 18.45 12.60 5.98
C GLY A 211 17.07 11.99 6.15
N SER A 212 17.00 10.73 6.54
CA SER A 212 15.73 10.02 6.69
C SER A 212 15.66 9.24 7.99
N ALA A 213 14.44 9.08 8.51
CA ALA A 213 14.10 8.23 9.64
C ALA A 213 13.01 7.23 9.23
N ALA A 214 13.19 5.97 9.66
CA ALA A 214 12.16 4.96 9.53
C ALA A 214 11.14 5.13 10.67
N VAL A 215 9.86 5.10 10.32
CA VAL A 215 8.73 5.25 11.24
C VAL A 215 7.86 4.00 11.15
N THR A 216 7.76 3.28 12.26
CA THR A 216 6.81 2.19 12.42
C THR A 216 5.52 2.76 12.99
N VAL A 217 4.46 2.76 12.16
CA VAL A 217 3.11 3.09 12.64
C VAL A 217 2.46 1.81 13.14
N PHE A 218 1.84 1.84 14.32
CA PHE A 218 1.18 0.66 14.90
C PHE A 218 -0.20 1.02 15.48
N ALA A 219 -1.06 0.01 15.59
CA ALA A 219 -2.36 0.14 16.22
C ALA A 219 -2.26 -0.27 17.70
N PRO A 220 -2.98 0.41 18.63
CA PRO A 220 -3.00 0.03 20.04
C PRO A 220 -3.50 -1.41 20.25
N ASN A 221 -4.22 -1.96 19.27
CA ASN A 221 -4.69 -3.34 19.21
C ASN A 221 -3.57 -4.38 19.31
N GLN A 222 -2.31 -4.03 19.06
CA GLN A 222 -1.15 -4.94 19.21
C GLN A 222 -0.62 -4.99 20.64
N ASN A 223 -1.03 -4.04 21.48
CA ASN A 223 -0.48 -3.91 22.82
C ASN A 223 -1.01 -4.99 23.75
N ARG A 224 -0.15 -5.45 24.66
CA ARG A 224 -0.59 -6.16 25.85
C ARG A 224 -1.53 -5.25 26.65
N GLN A 225 -2.69 -5.78 27.03
CA GLN A 225 -3.63 -5.07 27.88
C GLN A 225 -3.45 -5.50 29.33
N PHE A 226 -3.86 -4.65 30.25
CA PHE A 226 -3.84 -4.90 31.69
C PHE A 226 -5.27 -4.80 32.23
N GLY A 227 -5.63 -5.69 33.16
CA GLY A 227 -7.00 -5.78 33.69
C GLY A 227 -7.93 -6.55 32.75
N LEU A 228 -9.20 -6.13 32.69
CA LEU A 228 -10.19 -6.74 31.81
C LEU A 228 -9.86 -6.42 30.35
N ILE A 229 -9.68 -7.47 29.56
CA ILE A 229 -9.26 -7.38 28.17
C ILE A 229 -10.44 -6.96 27.30
N LYS A 230 -10.25 -5.88 26.53
CA LYS A 230 -11.16 -5.46 25.46
C LYS A 230 -10.84 -6.19 24.16
N LEU A 231 -11.85 -6.38 23.32
CA LEU A 231 -11.75 -7.11 22.05
C LEU A 231 -11.33 -6.18 20.90
N GLY A 232 -11.21 -6.73 19.68
CA GLY A 232 -10.46 -6.11 18.59
C GLY A 232 -8.94 -6.16 18.79
N THR A 233 -8.48 -6.75 19.88
CA THR A 233 -7.07 -6.86 20.27
C THR A 233 -6.38 -8.07 19.64
N THR A 234 -5.05 -8.05 19.63
CA THR A 234 -4.20 -9.22 19.36
C THR A 234 -4.58 -10.41 20.24
N GLY A 235 -4.61 -11.59 19.66
CA GLY A 235 -4.70 -12.84 20.39
C GLY A 235 -4.69 -14.05 19.47
N GLY A 236 -4.78 -15.23 20.07
CA GLY A 236 -4.79 -16.48 19.33
C GLY A 236 -4.52 -17.67 20.23
N ASN A 237 -4.43 -18.84 19.63
CA ASN A 237 -4.11 -20.06 20.35
C ASN A 237 -2.65 -20.04 20.85
N ALA A 238 -2.44 -20.38 22.13
CA ALA A 238 -1.13 -20.39 22.76
C ALA A 238 -0.14 -21.41 22.17
N LYS A 239 -0.61 -22.31 21.30
CA LYS A 239 0.19 -23.31 20.59
C LYS A 239 0.43 -22.94 19.12
N ASP A 240 -0.01 -21.78 18.65
CA ASP A 240 0.06 -21.42 17.24
C ASP A 240 1.42 -20.88 16.79
N SER A 241 2.42 -21.74 16.90
CA SER A 241 3.77 -21.51 16.43
C SER A 241 4.32 -22.75 15.72
N SER A 242 5.36 -22.55 14.94
CA SER A 242 6.16 -23.62 14.34
C SER A 242 7.64 -23.31 14.48
N THR A 243 8.47 -24.35 14.58
CA THR A 243 9.93 -24.20 14.66
C THR A 243 10.56 -24.88 13.46
N GLY A 244 11.25 -24.10 12.63
CA GLY A 244 12.04 -24.58 11.50
C GLY A 244 13.51 -24.24 11.72
N GLY A 245 14.35 -25.26 11.97
CA GLY A 245 15.75 -25.07 12.30
C GLY A 245 15.92 -24.19 13.55
N THR A 246 16.57 -23.04 13.40
CA THR A 246 16.76 -22.06 14.48
C THR A 246 15.72 -20.95 14.47
N THR A 247 14.68 -21.01 13.65
CA THR A 247 13.66 -19.95 13.54
C THR A 247 12.34 -20.43 14.09
N ILE A 248 11.77 -19.66 15.02
CA ILE A 248 10.40 -19.86 15.51
C ILE A 248 9.48 -18.90 14.76
N THR A 249 8.45 -19.41 14.09
CA THR A 249 7.39 -18.63 13.46
C THR A 249 6.17 -18.62 14.37
N CYS A 250 5.59 -17.44 14.63
CA CYS A 250 4.40 -17.31 15.45
C CYS A 250 3.26 -16.65 14.72
N CYS A 251 2.07 -17.15 15.01
CA CYS A 251 0.83 -16.73 14.41
C CYS A 251 -0.09 -16.15 15.48
N GLY A 252 -1.11 -15.48 14.99
CA GLY A 252 -2.10 -14.79 15.78
C GLY A 252 -3.01 -14.02 14.86
N GLY A 253 -4.09 -13.53 15.44
CA GLY A 253 -5.06 -12.70 14.76
C GLY A 253 -5.69 -11.74 15.74
N THR A 254 -6.98 -11.52 15.54
CA THR A 254 -7.78 -10.64 16.36
C THR A 254 -8.75 -11.45 17.22
N LEU A 255 -8.81 -11.16 18.52
CA LEU A 255 -9.93 -11.58 19.37
C LEU A 255 -11.11 -10.67 19.04
N GLY A 256 -12.05 -11.18 18.24
CA GLY A 256 -13.00 -10.38 17.49
C GLY A 256 -14.06 -9.69 18.32
N ALA A 257 -14.97 -10.49 18.88
CA ALA A 257 -16.16 -10.01 19.56
C ALA A 257 -16.60 -10.96 20.68
N LEU A 258 -17.37 -10.42 21.63
CA LEU A 258 -17.89 -11.17 22.76
C LEU A 258 -19.28 -11.65 22.37
N VAL A 259 -19.55 -12.93 22.55
CA VAL A 259 -20.86 -13.52 22.32
C VAL A 259 -21.31 -14.30 23.55
N SER A 260 -22.61 -14.37 23.78
CA SER A 260 -23.20 -15.22 24.81
C SER A 260 -23.98 -16.36 24.18
N ARG A 261 -23.84 -17.56 24.74
CA ARG A 261 -24.62 -18.75 24.36
C ARG A 261 -24.93 -19.57 25.61
N GLY A 262 -26.20 -19.82 25.88
CA GLY A 262 -26.62 -20.59 27.06
C GLY A 262 -26.16 -19.99 28.40
N GLY A 263 -26.06 -18.66 28.49
CA GLY A 263 -25.58 -17.94 29.67
C GLY A 263 -24.05 -17.88 29.84
N ASN A 264 -23.29 -18.66 29.06
CA ASN A 264 -21.83 -18.58 29.02
C ASN A 264 -21.37 -17.51 28.04
N GLN A 265 -20.19 -16.92 28.30
CA GLN A 265 -19.56 -15.96 27.40
C GLN A 265 -18.39 -16.60 26.64
N TYR A 266 -18.25 -16.21 25.38
CA TYR A 266 -17.24 -16.70 24.46
C TYR A 266 -16.63 -15.56 23.67
N ILE A 267 -15.33 -15.67 23.40
CA ILE A 267 -14.66 -14.88 22.38
C ILE A 267 -14.95 -15.55 21.02
N LEU A 268 -15.51 -14.78 20.10
CA LEU A 268 -15.66 -15.13 18.69
C LEU A 268 -14.43 -14.63 17.91
N SER A 269 -13.84 -15.51 17.11
CA SER A 269 -12.81 -15.19 16.11
C SER A 269 -12.80 -16.29 15.04
N ASN A 270 -11.82 -16.30 14.14
CA ASN A 270 -11.71 -17.30 13.09
C ASN A 270 -11.23 -18.65 13.64
N ASN A 271 -11.57 -19.73 12.91
CA ASN A 271 -10.96 -21.04 13.11
C ASN A 271 -9.44 -20.94 12.95
N HIS A 272 -8.96 -20.33 11.88
CA HIS A 272 -7.51 -20.28 11.66
C HIS A 272 -6.74 -19.42 12.69
N VAL A 273 -7.45 -18.70 13.57
CA VAL A 273 -6.86 -17.90 14.67
C VAL A 273 -6.94 -18.63 16.02
N LEU A 274 -8.09 -19.24 16.36
CA LEU A 274 -8.28 -19.91 17.66
C LEU A 274 -8.08 -21.43 17.59
N ALA A 275 -8.39 -22.02 16.44
CA ALA A 275 -8.37 -23.46 16.19
C ALA A 275 -7.23 -23.93 15.28
N ARG A 276 -6.28 -23.04 14.94
CA ARG A 276 -5.03 -23.37 14.23
C ARG A 276 -5.26 -24.08 12.89
N SER A 277 -6.29 -23.64 12.15
CA SER A 277 -6.68 -24.26 10.87
C SER A 277 -7.00 -25.76 11.06
N ASP A 278 -7.96 -26.04 11.94
CA ASP A 278 -8.41 -27.38 12.36
C ASP A 278 -7.42 -28.24 13.17
N LEU A 279 -6.24 -27.71 13.55
CA LEU A 279 -5.22 -28.46 14.28
C LEU A 279 -5.32 -28.36 15.81
N ALA A 280 -6.17 -27.48 16.33
CA ALA A 280 -6.33 -27.30 17.78
C ALA A 280 -7.27 -28.34 18.39
N THR A 281 -7.17 -28.46 19.71
CA THR A 281 -8.10 -29.27 20.53
C THR A 281 -8.94 -28.36 21.43
N PRO A 282 -10.22 -28.69 21.69
CA PRO A 282 -10.98 -28.03 22.76
C PRO A 282 -10.17 -28.00 24.07
N SER A 283 -10.38 -26.96 24.86
CA SER A 283 -9.60 -26.57 26.04
C SER A 283 -8.20 -26.00 25.79
N ASP A 284 -7.76 -25.88 24.52
CA ASP A 284 -6.54 -25.12 24.22
C ASP A 284 -6.66 -23.66 24.71
N ASN A 285 -5.62 -23.18 25.38
CA ASN A 285 -5.58 -21.81 25.89
C ASN A 285 -5.53 -20.80 24.76
N ILE A 286 -6.39 -19.79 24.85
CA ILE A 286 -6.37 -18.58 24.03
C ILE A 286 -5.79 -17.46 24.87
N ILE A 287 -4.81 -16.74 24.30
CA ILE A 287 -3.97 -15.79 25.03
C ILE A 287 -4.06 -14.36 24.46
N GLN A 288 -3.88 -13.40 25.35
CA GLN A 288 -3.68 -11.98 25.05
C GLN A 288 -2.38 -11.48 25.73
N PRO A 289 -1.45 -10.83 25.01
CA PRO A 289 -1.42 -10.71 23.55
C PRO A 289 -1.20 -12.08 22.88
N GLY A 290 -1.45 -12.16 21.56
CA GLY A 290 -1.15 -13.36 20.77
C GLY A 290 0.36 -13.57 20.62
N LEU A 291 0.79 -14.79 20.29
CA LEU A 291 2.21 -15.15 20.21
C LEU A 291 3.02 -14.22 19.28
N VAL A 292 2.40 -13.79 18.19
CA VAL A 292 3.00 -12.88 17.20
C VAL A 292 3.36 -11.50 17.78
N ASP A 293 2.72 -11.07 18.87
CA ASP A 293 3.04 -9.81 19.58
C ASP A 293 3.64 -10.07 20.97
N ALA A 294 3.87 -11.34 21.32
CA ALA A 294 4.41 -11.78 22.61
C ALA A 294 5.82 -12.36 22.49
N ASN A 295 6.58 -11.97 21.45
CA ASN A 295 7.90 -12.52 21.16
C ASN A 295 7.90 -14.06 21.11
N CYS A 296 6.87 -14.66 20.50
CA CYS A 296 6.71 -16.11 20.44
C CYS A 296 6.68 -16.84 21.80
N SER A 297 6.38 -16.13 22.88
CA SER A 297 6.42 -16.65 24.24
C SER A 297 5.06 -16.51 24.91
N THR A 298 4.70 -17.51 25.71
CA THR A 298 3.54 -17.43 26.61
C THR A 298 3.90 -16.74 27.94
N GLY A 299 5.18 -16.65 28.28
CA GLY A 299 5.70 -15.99 29.47
C GLY A 299 5.55 -14.48 29.37
N GLY A 300 4.40 -13.96 29.79
CA GLY A 300 4.01 -12.56 29.63
C GLY A 300 2.59 -12.38 29.08
N THR A 301 1.93 -13.47 28.70
CA THR A 301 0.55 -13.47 28.19
C THR A 301 -0.45 -13.81 29.28
N THR A 302 -1.70 -13.40 29.10
CA THR A 302 -2.85 -13.76 29.93
C THR A 302 -3.69 -14.77 29.17
N VAL A 303 -4.03 -15.91 29.80
CA VAL A 303 -5.05 -16.82 29.25
C VAL A 303 -6.42 -16.19 29.46
N VAL A 304 -7.07 -15.79 28.37
CA VAL A 304 -8.35 -15.07 28.39
C VAL A 304 -9.55 -15.97 28.10
N ALA A 305 -9.32 -17.08 27.41
CA ALA A 305 -10.35 -18.04 27.07
C ALA A 305 -9.74 -19.43 26.82
N GLN A 306 -10.58 -20.45 26.75
CA GLN A 306 -10.22 -21.79 26.31
C GLN A 306 -11.06 -22.16 25.10
N LEU A 307 -10.44 -22.71 24.05
CA LEU A 307 -11.15 -23.11 22.83
C LEU A 307 -12.30 -24.06 23.19
N SER A 308 -13.51 -23.77 22.70
CA SER A 308 -14.71 -24.54 23.03
C SER A 308 -15.30 -25.23 21.80
N GLN A 309 -15.43 -24.50 20.69
CA GLN A 309 -16.02 -25.01 19.45
C GLN A 309 -15.42 -24.29 18.26
N PHE A 310 -15.33 -24.95 17.12
CA PHE A 310 -14.99 -24.34 15.84
C PHE A 310 -15.66 -25.09 14.70
N PHE A 311 -15.90 -24.37 13.61
CA PHE A 311 -16.31 -25.02 12.36
C PHE A 311 -15.08 -25.60 11.67
N ASN A 312 -15.11 -26.89 11.29
CA ASN A 312 -13.96 -27.54 10.65
C ASN A 312 -13.85 -27.11 9.17
N LEU A 313 -12.74 -26.47 8.80
CA LEU A 313 -12.55 -25.88 7.47
C LEU A 313 -12.43 -26.94 6.37
N GLU A 314 -11.62 -27.98 6.58
CA GLU A 314 -11.37 -29.02 5.59
C GLU A 314 -12.58 -29.97 5.48
N THR A 315 -13.03 -30.50 6.61
CA THR A 315 -13.99 -31.63 6.67
C THR A 315 -15.42 -31.22 6.97
N GLY A 316 -15.68 -29.97 7.37
CA GLY A 316 -17.04 -29.50 7.64
C GLY A 316 -17.93 -29.48 6.40
N SER A 317 -19.22 -29.74 6.58
CA SER A 317 -20.21 -29.70 5.49
C SER A 317 -20.60 -28.25 5.14
N PRO A 318 -20.80 -27.89 3.87
CA PRO A 318 -21.34 -26.59 3.50
C PRO A 318 -22.71 -26.29 4.14
N PRO A 319 -23.08 -25.00 4.31
CA PRO A 319 -22.27 -23.81 4.04
C PRO A 319 -21.11 -23.68 5.05
N LYS A 320 -19.92 -23.36 4.54
CA LYS A 320 -18.71 -23.27 5.36
C LYS A 320 -18.56 -21.88 5.95
N VAL A 321 -17.99 -21.81 7.16
CA VAL A 321 -17.54 -20.55 7.79
C VAL A 321 -16.15 -20.74 8.39
N ASP A 322 -15.41 -19.66 8.52
CA ASP A 322 -14.15 -19.65 9.25
C ASP A 322 -14.35 -19.00 10.62
N ALA A 323 -14.82 -19.79 11.57
CA ALA A 323 -15.22 -19.28 12.87
C ALA A 323 -14.98 -20.29 14.00
N ALA A 324 -14.67 -19.75 15.17
CA ALA A 324 -14.45 -20.48 16.41
C ALA A 324 -14.90 -19.67 17.62
N LEU A 325 -15.32 -20.39 18.67
CA LEU A 325 -15.64 -19.89 20.00
C LEU A 325 -14.63 -20.40 21.01
N ALA A 326 -14.12 -19.49 21.83
CA ALA A 326 -13.37 -19.83 23.02
C ALA A 326 -14.11 -19.32 24.26
N GLN A 327 -14.41 -20.21 25.21
CA GLN A 327 -15.12 -19.85 26.43
C GLN A 327 -14.24 -18.97 27.31
N VAL A 328 -14.78 -17.82 27.71
CA VAL A 328 -14.06 -16.82 28.51
C VAL A 328 -13.67 -17.38 29.87
N VAL A 329 -12.42 -17.14 30.28
CA VAL A 329 -11.98 -17.36 31.66
C VAL A 329 -12.54 -16.22 32.51
N ALA A 330 -13.30 -16.54 33.55
CA ALA A 330 -13.97 -15.55 34.39
C ALA A 330 -12.99 -14.46 34.90
N GLY A 331 -13.39 -13.19 34.78
CA GLY A 331 -12.60 -12.05 35.25
C GLY A 331 -11.44 -11.64 34.35
N THR A 332 -11.33 -12.17 33.13
CA THR A 332 -10.24 -11.82 32.19
C THR A 332 -10.66 -10.94 31.02
N VAL A 333 -11.93 -10.96 30.61
CA VAL A 333 -12.44 -10.18 29.46
C VAL A 333 -13.47 -9.18 29.94
N ASP A 334 -13.50 -8.00 29.32
CA ASP A 334 -14.54 -7.00 29.55
C ASP A 334 -15.92 -7.55 29.18
N LEU A 335 -16.86 -7.50 30.13
CA LEU A 335 -18.17 -8.11 29.99
C LEU A 335 -19.14 -7.28 29.15
N LEU A 336 -18.80 -6.03 28.83
CA LEU A 336 -19.62 -5.17 27.97
C LEU A 336 -19.46 -5.48 26.48
N GLY A 337 -18.48 -6.33 26.11
CA GLY A 337 -18.16 -6.62 24.71
C GLY A 337 -17.46 -5.47 24.01
N THR A 338 -16.78 -4.58 24.76
CA THR A 338 -16.09 -3.42 24.20
C THR A 338 -15.01 -3.86 23.21
N ILE A 339 -15.01 -3.24 22.03
CA ILE A 339 -14.00 -3.39 20.99
C ILE A 339 -13.16 -2.11 20.93
N LEU A 340 -11.83 -2.26 20.89
CA LEU A 340 -10.89 -1.14 20.79
C LEU A 340 -11.23 -0.26 19.58
N GLU A 341 -11.17 1.07 19.75
CA GLU A 341 -11.35 2.06 18.67
C GLU A 341 -12.71 2.03 17.93
N LEU A 342 -13.71 1.25 18.36
CA LEU A 342 -14.98 1.08 17.64
C LEU A 342 -16.08 2.09 18.05
N GLY A 343 -15.82 2.89 19.08
CA GLY A 343 -16.80 3.81 19.66
C GLY A 343 -16.88 5.17 18.96
N GLY A 344 -17.03 6.22 19.77
CA GLY A 344 -17.04 7.60 19.33
C GLY A 344 -15.63 8.17 19.12
N THR A 345 -15.49 9.46 19.38
CA THR A 345 -14.20 10.16 19.40
C THR A 345 -14.06 10.97 20.69
N ASN A 346 -12.85 11.07 21.23
CA ASN A 346 -12.58 11.98 22.34
C ASN A 346 -12.41 13.44 21.85
N SER A 347 -12.19 14.38 22.78
CA SER A 347 -12.00 15.80 22.45
C SER A 347 -10.78 16.10 21.57
N GLY A 348 -9.81 15.18 21.49
CA GLY A 348 -8.66 15.24 20.60
C GLY A 348 -8.88 14.59 19.23
N GLY A 349 -10.09 14.08 18.95
CA GLY A 349 -10.40 13.39 17.70
C GLY A 349 -9.85 11.95 17.61
N MET A 350 -9.31 11.40 18.70
CA MET A 350 -8.90 9.99 18.74
C MET A 350 -10.15 9.11 18.86
N PRO A 351 -10.19 7.95 18.20
CA PRO A 351 -11.24 6.95 18.44
C PRO A 351 -11.30 6.57 19.91
N THR A 352 -12.51 6.38 20.45
CA THR A 352 -12.70 5.72 21.75
C THR A 352 -13.08 4.27 21.53
N ASP A 353 -12.91 3.44 22.55
CA ASP A 353 -13.40 2.07 22.51
C ASP A 353 -14.94 2.05 22.62
N GLY A 354 -15.59 1.05 22.03
CA GLY A 354 -17.05 0.92 22.08
C GLY A 354 -17.50 -0.52 21.80
N PRO A 355 -18.58 -0.99 22.44
CA PRO A 355 -19.14 -2.31 22.14
C PRO A 355 -19.91 -2.30 20.81
N PRO A 356 -20.04 -3.43 20.10
CA PRO A 356 -20.98 -3.50 18.98
C PRO A 356 -22.44 -3.39 19.48
N HIS A 357 -23.39 -3.25 18.57
CA HIS A 357 -24.80 -3.43 18.91
C HIS A 357 -25.06 -4.90 19.30
N ALA A 358 -25.74 -5.11 20.42
CA ALA A 358 -26.09 -6.44 20.91
C ALA A 358 -27.12 -7.14 19.99
N GLY A 359 -27.08 -8.47 19.96
CA GLY A 359 -28.08 -9.28 19.25
C GLY A 359 -27.50 -10.17 18.16
N SER A 360 -28.21 -10.32 17.03
CA SER A 360 -27.85 -11.28 15.97
C SER A 360 -27.18 -10.64 14.75
N GLY A 361 -26.93 -9.33 14.77
CA GLY A 361 -26.42 -8.59 13.63
C GLY A 361 -27.47 -8.32 12.55
N VAL A 362 -27.00 -7.74 11.44
CA VAL A 362 -27.82 -7.38 10.27
C VAL A 362 -27.23 -8.00 9.00
N ALA A 363 -28.08 -8.18 7.99
CA ALA A 363 -27.62 -8.67 6.69
C ALA A 363 -26.75 -7.63 5.98
N ALA A 364 -25.66 -8.09 5.35
CA ALA A 364 -24.86 -7.24 4.48
C ALA A 364 -25.66 -6.81 3.25
N THR A 365 -25.52 -5.54 2.87
CA THR A 365 -26.11 -4.96 1.66
C THR A 365 -25.02 -4.28 0.84
N VAL A 366 -25.10 -4.39 -0.48
CA VAL A 366 -24.19 -3.71 -1.42
C VAL A 366 -24.23 -2.20 -1.14
N ASN A 367 -23.07 -1.55 -1.19
CA ASN A 367 -22.89 -0.13 -0.87
C ASN A 367 -23.08 0.25 0.62
N ARG A 368 -23.24 -0.70 1.55
CA ARG A 368 -23.30 -0.39 2.99
C ARG A 368 -21.92 0.05 3.52
N PRO A 369 -21.80 1.25 4.13
CA PRO A 369 -20.59 1.63 4.84
C PRO A 369 -20.35 0.74 6.07
N VAL A 370 -19.14 0.22 6.18
CA VAL A 370 -18.71 -0.70 7.24
C VAL A 370 -17.37 -0.29 7.84
N ALA A 371 -17.14 -0.74 9.07
CA ALA A 371 -15.89 -0.57 9.79
C ALA A 371 -15.47 -1.88 10.45
N LYS A 372 -14.19 -1.99 10.77
CA LYS A 372 -13.66 -3.05 11.64
C LYS A 372 -12.49 -2.51 12.45
N SER A 373 -12.29 -3.05 13.64
CA SER A 373 -11.10 -2.81 14.45
C SER A 373 -10.36 -4.13 14.66
N GLY A 374 -9.10 -4.17 14.25
CA GLY A 374 -8.30 -5.38 14.22
C GLY A 374 -6.86 -5.15 14.65
N ARG A 375 -6.20 -6.24 15.07
CA ARG A 375 -4.81 -6.26 15.55
C ARG A 375 -3.86 -5.40 14.71
N SER A 376 -3.90 -5.53 13.39
CA SER A 376 -2.79 -5.15 12.52
C SER A 376 -3.00 -3.77 11.93
N THR A 377 -4.22 -3.47 11.49
CA THR A 377 -4.54 -2.18 10.87
C THR A 377 -5.29 -1.22 11.79
N GLY A 378 -5.73 -1.66 12.97
CA GLY A 378 -6.58 -0.89 13.87
C GLY A 378 -7.98 -0.69 13.27
N LEU A 379 -8.60 0.44 13.59
CA LEU A 379 -9.83 0.89 12.95
C LEU A 379 -9.61 1.20 11.47
N THR A 380 -10.38 0.53 10.61
CA THR A 380 -10.50 0.88 9.19
C THR A 380 -11.95 0.93 8.78
N CYS A 381 -12.24 1.81 7.81
CA CYS A 381 -13.56 2.04 7.29
C CYS A 381 -13.55 1.79 5.77
N SER A 382 -14.62 1.20 5.25
CA SER A 382 -14.84 0.98 3.81
C SER A 382 -16.32 0.69 3.54
N THR A 383 -16.64 0.09 2.41
CA THR A 383 -18.00 -0.21 1.97
C THR A 383 -18.09 -1.64 1.44
N VAL A 384 -19.23 -2.30 1.67
CA VAL A 384 -19.53 -3.60 1.07
C VAL A 384 -19.59 -3.48 -0.45
N LEU A 385 -18.66 -4.15 -1.12
CA LEU A 385 -18.53 -4.19 -2.58
C LEU A 385 -19.49 -5.20 -3.21
N ALA A 386 -19.57 -6.39 -2.63
CA ALA A 386 -20.38 -7.48 -3.15
C ALA A 386 -20.92 -8.37 -2.03
N THR A 387 -22.09 -8.95 -2.27
CA THR A 387 -22.77 -9.88 -1.36
C THR A 387 -23.08 -11.20 -2.06
N SER A 388 -23.47 -12.21 -1.29
CA SER A 388 -23.82 -13.53 -1.81
C SER A 388 -22.68 -14.18 -2.61
N VAL A 389 -21.43 -13.89 -2.22
CA VAL A 389 -20.27 -14.30 -3.01
C VAL A 389 -19.95 -15.76 -2.75
N ALA A 390 -20.01 -16.59 -3.79
CA ALA A 390 -19.32 -17.88 -3.78
C ALA A 390 -17.85 -17.63 -4.08
N THR A 391 -16.93 -18.22 -3.31
CA THR A 391 -15.49 -17.92 -3.45
C THR A 391 -14.62 -19.07 -2.96
N SER A 392 -13.45 -19.21 -3.57
CA SER A 392 -12.40 -20.11 -3.12
C SER A 392 -11.31 -19.35 -2.37
N VAL A 393 -10.97 -19.79 -1.16
CA VAL A 393 -9.93 -19.15 -0.33
C VAL A 393 -8.86 -20.17 0.05
N GLN A 394 -7.59 -19.80 -0.13
CA GLN A 394 -6.47 -20.66 0.20
C GLN A 394 -5.97 -20.41 1.63
N TYR A 395 -5.73 -21.50 2.35
CA TYR A 395 -5.23 -21.56 3.71
C TYR A 395 -3.88 -22.27 3.75
N GLN A 396 -3.16 -22.10 4.86
CA GLN A 396 -1.95 -22.84 5.18
C GLN A 396 -2.15 -23.71 6.43
N LYS A 397 -1.65 -24.95 6.39
CA LYS A 397 -1.77 -25.91 7.49
C LYS A 397 -0.72 -25.65 8.56
N GLY A 398 -1.14 -24.97 9.62
CA GLY A 398 -0.27 -24.57 10.71
C GLY A 398 0.50 -23.27 10.42
N CYS A 399 1.17 -22.76 11.44
CA CYS A 399 1.76 -21.44 11.40
C CYS A 399 3.01 -21.36 10.51
N GLY A 400 2.89 -20.87 9.27
CA GLY A 400 4.02 -20.68 8.35
C GLY A 400 4.71 -21.99 7.94
N THR A 401 4.05 -23.13 8.13
CA THR A 401 4.54 -24.48 7.79
C THR A 401 3.43 -25.30 7.13
N GLY A 402 3.68 -26.56 6.80
CA GLY A 402 2.69 -27.48 6.24
C GLY A 402 2.25 -27.17 4.80
N SER A 403 1.29 -27.95 4.31
CA SER A 403 0.70 -27.78 2.98
C SER A 403 -0.34 -26.65 2.96
N THR A 404 -0.62 -26.10 1.78
CA THR A 404 -1.79 -25.25 1.58
C THR A 404 -3.01 -26.09 1.21
N PHE A 405 -4.21 -25.60 1.53
CA PHE A 405 -5.48 -26.20 1.11
C PHE A 405 -6.46 -25.10 0.72
N THR A 406 -7.50 -25.45 -0.04
CA THR A 406 -8.50 -24.49 -0.51
C THR A 406 -9.85 -24.82 0.09
N VAL A 407 -10.56 -23.79 0.56
CA VAL A 407 -11.91 -23.91 1.08
C VAL A 407 -12.85 -23.11 0.18
N ASN A 408 -13.92 -23.77 -0.27
CA ASN A 408 -14.97 -23.13 -1.05
C ASN A 408 -16.08 -22.66 -0.09
N TYR A 409 -16.41 -21.38 -0.20
CA TYR A 409 -17.46 -20.73 0.55
C TYR A 409 -18.59 -20.32 -0.37
N THR A 410 -19.79 -20.25 0.19
CA THR A 410 -20.97 -19.64 -0.44
C THR A 410 -21.46 -18.50 0.43
N ASN A 411 -22.20 -17.55 -0.15
CA ASN A 411 -22.84 -16.46 0.58
C ASN A 411 -21.88 -15.47 1.30
N GLN A 412 -20.66 -15.25 0.82
CA GLN A 412 -19.70 -14.37 1.49
C GLN A 412 -19.94 -12.88 1.23
N VAL A 413 -19.36 -12.04 2.08
CA VAL A 413 -19.39 -10.57 1.98
C VAL A 413 -18.00 -10.07 1.60
N LEU A 414 -17.90 -9.30 0.53
CA LEU A 414 -16.65 -8.64 0.14
C LEU A 414 -16.71 -7.15 0.44
N VAL A 415 -15.64 -6.64 1.02
CA VAL A 415 -15.45 -5.23 1.38
C VAL A 415 -14.36 -4.63 0.50
N ALA A 416 -14.64 -3.45 -0.06
CA ALA A 416 -13.76 -2.79 -1.00
C ALA A 416 -12.40 -2.42 -0.38
N GLY A 417 -11.32 -2.69 -1.10
CA GLY A 417 -9.98 -2.20 -0.80
C GLY A 417 -9.17 -3.18 0.04
N GLY A 418 -8.07 -3.68 -0.52
CA GLY A 418 -7.20 -4.65 0.15
C GLY A 418 -6.51 -4.07 1.37
N ASN A 419 -6.46 -2.74 1.52
CA ASN A 419 -5.96 -2.02 2.69
C ASN A 419 -7.07 -1.75 3.74
N PHE A 420 -8.26 -2.34 3.60
CA PHE A 420 -9.24 -2.44 4.67
C PHE A 420 -8.78 -3.43 5.75
N SER A 421 -7.99 -4.44 5.38
CA SER A 421 -7.40 -5.38 6.33
C SER A 421 -5.98 -5.77 5.93
N ALA A 422 -5.19 -6.22 6.89
CA ALA A 422 -3.91 -6.88 6.63
C ALA A 422 -3.83 -8.24 7.33
N ALA A 423 -2.79 -9.00 7.03
CA ALA A 423 -2.47 -10.23 7.77
C ALA A 423 -2.44 -9.95 9.28
N GLY A 424 -3.24 -10.72 10.04
CA GLY A 424 -3.45 -10.57 11.48
C GLY A 424 -4.77 -9.88 11.88
N ASP A 425 -5.48 -9.23 10.96
CA ASP A 425 -6.84 -8.71 11.23
C ASP A 425 -7.92 -9.80 11.19
N SER A 426 -7.58 -11.00 10.70
CA SER A 426 -8.44 -12.19 10.79
C SER A 426 -9.08 -12.32 12.17
N GLY A 427 -10.40 -12.48 12.20
CA GLY A 427 -11.21 -12.59 13.40
C GLY A 427 -11.85 -11.28 13.81
N SER A 428 -11.51 -10.15 13.19
CA SER A 428 -12.16 -8.87 13.47
C SER A 428 -13.63 -8.90 13.08
N LEU A 429 -14.47 -8.33 13.94
CA LEU A 429 -15.88 -8.09 13.61
C LEU A 429 -15.99 -6.91 12.64
N ILE A 430 -16.69 -7.11 11.53
CA ILE A 430 -17.10 -6.05 10.62
C ILE A 430 -18.48 -5.57 11.05
N VAL A 431 -18.62 -4.27 11.30
CA VAL A 431 -19.86 -3.63 11.73
C VAL A 431 -20.29 -2.53 10.76
N THR A 432 -21.56 -2.14 10.78
CA THR A 432 -22.02 -0.91 10.10
C THR A 432 -21.44 0.33 10.76
N GLN A 433 -21.12 1.37 9.98
CA GLN A 433 -20.59 2.62 10.56
C GLN A 433 -21.64 3.44 11.34
N ASP A 434 -22.92 3.32 10.96
CA ASP A 434 -24.01 4.13 11.51
C ASP A 434 -24.56 3.61 12.85
N ALA A 435 -24.50 2.31 13.08
CA ALA A 435 -25.12 1.70 14.25
C ALA A 435 -24.22 0.74 15.05
N ALA A 436 -23.00 0.49 14.56
CA ALA A 436 -22.14 -0.58 15.05
C ALA A 436 -22.83 -1.97 15.03
N ASP A 437 -23.78 -2.17 14.11
CA ASP A 437 -24.43 -3.47 13.90
C ASP A 437 -23.43 -4.50 13.36
N PRO A 438 -23.31 -5.69 13.96
CA PRO A 438 -22.55 -6.81 13.40
C PRO A 438 -23.01 -7.18 11.98
N VAL A 439 -22.10 -7.26 11.01
CA VAL A 439 -22.39 -7.57 9.59
C VAL A 439 -21.70 -8.86 9.14
N ALA A 440 -20.37 -8.93 9.34
CA ALA A 440 -19.58 -10.08 8.91
C ALA A 440 -18.39 -10.34 9.85
N LEU A 441 -17.86 -11.56 9.85
CA LEU A 441 -16.60 -11.91 10.49
C LEU A 441 -15.49 -11.95 9.44
N LEU A 442 -14.52 -11.04 9.53
CA LEU A 442 -13.39 -10.97 8.60
C LEU A 442 -12.53 -12.24 8.73
N TYR A 443 -12.18 -12.89 7.61
CA TYR A 443 -11.34 -14.08 7.64
C TYR A 443 -10.23 -14.13 6.58
N GLY A 444 -10.29 -13.30 5.54
CA GLY A 444 -9.26 -13.29 4.50
C GLY A 444 -9.40 -12.12 3.53
N GLY A 445 -8.68 -12.20 2.42
CA GLY A 445 -8.75 -11.21 1.35
C GLY A 445 -7.72 -11.44 0.25
N SER A 446 -7.58 -10.45 -0.62
CA SER A 446 -6.59 -10.34 -1.70
C SER A 446 -5.82 -9.03 -1.56
N ASP A 447 -5.02 -8.68 -2.56
CA ASP A 447 -4.44 -7.35 -2.68
C ASP A 447 -5.46 -6.24 -3.01
N THR A 448 -6.67 -6.58 -3.46
CA THR A 448 -7.70 -5.59 -3.85
C THR A 448 -8.86 -5.49 -2.89
N ASP A 449 -9.20 -6.54 -2.13
CA ASP A 449 -10.42 -6.63 -1.31
C ASP A 449 -10.27 -7.54 -0.10
N SER A 450 -11.15 -7.34 0.89
CA SER A 450 -11.28 -8.21 2.07
C SER A 450 -12.56 -9.06 1.97
N VAL A 451 -12.53 -10.28 2.54
CA VAL A 451 -13.68 -11.20 2.57
C VAL A 451 -14.05 -11.59 4.00
N GLY A 452 -15.36 -11.61 4.27
CA GLY A 452 -15.92 -11.97 5.57
C GLY A 452 -17.13 -12.92 5.46
N ASN A 453 -17.29 -13.78 6.46
CA ASN A 453 -18.47 -14.63 6.60
C ASN A 453 -19.65 -13.79 7.12
N PRO A 454 -20.86 -13.86 6.54
CA PRO A 454 -22.03 -13.21 7.12
C PRO A 454 -22.24 -13.68 8.56
N ILE A 455 -22.59 -12.74 9.44
CA ILE A 455 -22.79 -13.08 10.85
C ILE A 455 -23.91 -14.10 11.05
N SER A 456 -24.98 -14.07 10.25
CA SER A 456 -26.05 -15.09 10.30
C SER A 456 -25.53 -16.52 10.16
N ASP A 457 -24.56 -16.72 9.27
CA ASP A 457 -24.01 -18.02 8.93
C ASP A 457 -23.05 -18.46 10.03
N VAL A 458 -22.25 -17.53 10.56
CA VAL A 458 -21.36 -17.74 11.70
C VAL A 458 -22.14 -18.18 12.95
N LEU A 459 -23.18 -17.44 13.33
CA LEU A 459 -23.99 -17.76 14.52
C LEU A 459 -24.73 -19.09 14.36
N THR A 460 -25.12 -19.45 13.14
CA THR A 460 -25.77 -20.73 12.84
C THR A 460 -24.79 -21.90 12.93
N ALA A 461 -23.60 -21.76 12.33
CA ALA A 461 -22.55 -22.78 12.38
C ALA A 461 -21.99 -23.02 13.79
N LEU A 462 -22.09 -22.01 14.66
CA LEU A 462 -21.65 -22.05 16.05
C LEU A 462 -22.81 -22.17 17.04
N ALA A 463 -23.96 -22.70 16.61
CA ALA A 463 -25.02 -23.10 17.53
C ALA A 463 -24.53 -24.15 18.53
N ASP A 464 -25.21 -24.27 19.67
CA ASP A 464 -24.92 -25.30 20.67
C ASP A 464 -25.08 -26.69 20.03
N PRO A 465 -24.04 -27.55 20.03
CA PRO A 465 -24.13 -28.90 19.46
C PRO A 465 -25.19 -29.77 20.12
N ALA A 466 -25.49 -29.54 21.40
CA ALA A 466 -26.52 -30.27 22.15
C ALA A 466 -27.93 -29.69 21.91
N ASN A 467 -28.03 -28.42 21.51
CA ASN A 467 -29.30 -27.76 21.19
C ASN A 467 -29.12 -26.71 20.08
N PRO A 468 -29.22 -27.10 18.79
CA PRO A 468 -28.97 -26.22 17.66
C PRO A 468 -29.89 -24.98 17.57
N SER A 469 -30.97 -24.92 18.36
CA SER A 469 -31.81 -23.72 18.47
C SER A 469 -31.15 -22.61 19.29
N VAL A 470 -30.17 -22.94 20.12
CA VAL A 470 -29.43 -22.00 20.96
C VAL A 470 -28.19 -21.53 20.21
N LYS A 471 -28.32 -20.40 19.51
CA LYS A 471 -27.21 -19.73 18.81
C LYS A 471 -26.50 -18.74 19.73
N PRO A 472 -25.21 -18.44 19.50
CA PRO A 472 -24.57 -17.31 20.14
C PRO A 472 -25.26 -15.99 19.72
N VAL A 473 -25.23 -15.00 20.59
CA VAL A 473 -25.65 -13.63 20.31
C VAL A 473 -24.55 -12.66 20.74
N PHE A 474 -24.37 -11.55 20.02
CA PHE A 474 -23.38 -10.53 20.38
C PHE A 474 -23.74 -9.89 21.71
N VAL A 475 -22.74 -9.84 22.59
CA VAL A 475 -22.76 -9.02 23.79
C VAL A 475 -22.30 -7.63 23.39
N GLY A 476 -23.09 -6.61 23.75
CA GLY A 476 -22.81 -5.25 23.36
C GLY A 476 -23.80 -4.25 23.95
N ALA A 477 -23.84 -3.04 23.40
CA ALA A 477 -24.80 -2.02 23.83
C ALA A 477 -26.22 -2.35 23.35
N SER A 478 -27.23 -2.00 24.16
CA SER A 478 -28.64 -2.08 23.76
C SER A 478 -29.08 -0.92 22.86
N ALA A 479 -28.35 0.18 22.88
CA ALA A 479 -28.53 1.31 21.97
C ALA A 479 -27.41 1.31 20.93
N THR A 480 -27.76 1.56 19.67
CA THR A 480 -26.82 1.71 18.56
C THR A 480 -25.99 2.99 18.74
N HIS A 481 -24.75 2.99 18.25
CA HIS A 481 -23.94 4.19 18.15
C HIS A 481 -23.15 4.25 16.84
N LEU A 482 -22.75 5.46 16.47
CA LEU A 482 -21.85 5.69 15.34
C LEU A 482 -20.45 5.15 15.67
N VAL A 483 -19.78 4.58 14.68
CA VAL A 483 -18.31 4.42 14.68
C VAL A 483 -17.72 5.76 14.26
N ALA A 484 -17.77 6.75 15.16
CA ALA A 484 -17.67 8.17 14.80
C ALA A 484 -16.33 8.54 14.15
N ALA A 485 -15.27 7.80 14.47
CA ALA A 485 -13.97 8.00 13.85
C ALA A 485 -13.98 7.78 12.33
N CYS A 486 -14.88 6.96 11.76
CA CYS A 486 -15.00 6.80 10.30
C CYS A 486 -15.44 8.09 9.57
N SER A 487 -16.06 9.03 10.29
CA SER A 487 -16.48 10.33 9.77
C SER A 487 -15.38 11.40 9.85
N LEU A 488 -14.20 11.06 10.39
CA LEU A 488 -13.07 11.98 10.42
C LEU A 488 -12.47 12.17 9.02
N PRO A 489 -11.87 13.33 8.71
CA PRO A 489 -11.34 13.61 7.37
C PRO A 489 -10.34 12.58 6.83
N GLY A 490 -9.49 12.02 7.70
CA GLY A 490 -8.51 10.99 7.33
C GLY A 490 -9.19 9.70 6.84
N PRO A 491 -9.97 9.01 7.69
CA PRO A 491 -10.77 7.85 7.32
C PRO A 491 -11.66 8.06 6.09
N GLN A 492 -12.34 9.21 5.98
CA GLN A 492 -13.16 9.54 4.81
C GLN A 492 -12.33 9.64 3.53
N ALA A 493 -11.16 10.30 3.57
CA ALA A 493 -10.27 10.40 2.42
C ALA A 493 -9.71 9.03 2.00
N ALA A 494 -9.34 8.18 2.96
CA ALA A 494 -8.87 6.83 2.68
C ALA A 494 -9.99 5.94 2.11
N MET A 495 -11.22 6.02 2.65
CA MET A 495 -12.39 5.38 2.08
C MET A 495 -12.67 5.87 0.66
N ALA A 496 -12.72 7.18 0.44
CA ALA A 496 -12.95 7.76 -0.87
C ALA A 496 -11.95 7.21 -1.88
N THR A 497 -10.66 7.16 -1.52
CA THR A 497 -9.60 6.57 -2.37
C THR A 497 -9.86 5.10 -2.72
N ARG A 498 -10.37 4.29 -1.79
CA ARG A 498 -10.76 2.88 -2.04
C ARG A 498 -11.97 2.75 -2.95
N LEU A 499 -12.85 3.74 -2.94
CA LEU A 499 -14.12 3.76 -3.66
C LEU A 499 -14.03 4.48 -5.01
N VAL A 500 -12.87 5.03 -5.37
CA VAL A 500 -12.62 5.48 -6.74
C VAL A 500 -12.39 4.26 -7.63
N LEU A 501 -13.25 4.08 -8.63
CA LEU A 501 -13.09 3.02 -9.62
C LEU A 501 -11.93 3.35 -10.57
N GLN A 502 -11.02 2.39 -10.75
CA GLN A 502 -9.89 2.54 -11.67
C GLN A 502 -10.31 2.22 -13.12
N LYS A 503 -10.17 3.19 -14.03
CA LYS A 503 -10.45 3.00 -15.46
C LYS A 503 -9.24 2.35 -16.16
N VAL A 504 -9.50 1.36 -17.01
CA VAL A 504 -8.51 0.78 -17.92
C VAL A 504 -8.92 1.11 -19.35
N ALA A 505 -8.06 1.80 -20.09
CA ALA A 505 -8.35 2.25 -21.44
C ALA A 505 -8.32 1.08 -22.45
N PRO A 506 -9.32 0.97 -23.34
CA PRO A 506 -9.31 0.04 -24.47
C PRO A 506 -8.35 0.51 -25.56
N SER A 507 -8.08 -0.36 -26.53
CA SER A 507 -7.27 0.01 -27.71
C SER A 507 -8.00 1.02 -28.61
N SER A 508 -7.23 1.78 -29.39
CA SER A 508 -7.77 2.73 -30.39
C SER A 508 -8.69 2.06 -31.40
N ASP A 509 -8.36 0.84 -31.80
CA ASP A 509 -9.16 0.06 -32.76
C ASP A 509 -10.48 -0.37 -32.13
N ALA A 510 -10.48 -0.74 -30.85
CA ALA A 510 -11.69 -1.09 -30.12
C ALA A 510 -12.63 0.13 -29.96
N ILE A 511 -12.08 1.31 -29.65
CA ILE A 511 -12.85 2.57 -29.64
C ILE A 511 -13.42 2.89 -31.02
N SER A 512 -12.64 2.67 -32.08
CA SER A 512 -13.09 2.93 -33.46
C SER A 512 -14.22 1.99 -33.88
N ARG A 513 -14.16 0.72 -33.48
CA ARG A 513 -15.28 -0.23 -33.70
C ARG A 513 -16.53 0.19 -32.96
N ALA A 514 -16.41 0.56 -31.69
CA ALA A 514 -17.56 1.04 -30.91
C ALA A 514 -18.16 2.33 -31.53
N ALA A 515 -17.33 3.22 -32.07
CA ALA A 515 -17.80 4.44 -32.73
C ALA A 515 -18.61 4.11 -33.99
N ALA A 516 -18.12 3.17 -34.81
CA ALA A 516 -18.85 2.73 -36.00
C ALA A 516 -20.22 2.10 -35.66
N VAL A 517 -20.28 1.26 -34.62
CA VAL A 517 -21.54 0.67 -34.14
C VAL A 517 -22.49 1.75 -33.62
N ARG A 518 -22.00 2.67 -32.78
CA ARG A 518 -22.79 3.81 -32.30
C ARG A 518 -23.34 4.63 -33.45
N ASP A 519 -22.51 4.97 -34.43
CA ASP A 519 -22.91 5.85 -35.55
C ASP A 519 -23.97 5.18 -36.43
N LEU A 520 -23.88 3.86 -36.61
CA LEU A 520 -24.88 3.05 -37.31
C LEU A 520 -26.25 3.11 -36.61
N HIS A 521 -26.27 2.98 -35.28
CA HIS A 521 -27.49 2.93 -34.47
C HIS A 521 -27.92 4.28 -33.88
N ALA A 522 -27.19 5.36 -34.18
CA ALA A 522 -27.41 6.67 -33.57
C ALA A 522 -28.85 7.20 -33.67
N PRO A 523 -29.59 7.04 -34.79
CA PRO A 523 -30.98 7.51 -34.87
C PRO A 523 -31.91 6.83 -33.86
N GLU A 524 -31.73 5.53 -33.62
CA GLU A 524 -32.55 4.76 -32.69
C GLU A 524 -32.15 5.08 -31.25
N LEU A 525 -30.84 5.11 -30.98
CA LEU A 525 -30.30 5.40 -29.66
C LEU A 525 -30.60 6.84 -29.17
N MET A 526 -30.59 7.83 -30.08
CA MET A 526 -30.99 9.22 -29.77
C MET A 526 -32.51 9.41 -29.66
N ALA A 527 -33.32 8.43 -30.06
CA ALA A 527 -34.78 8.51 -29.92
C ALA A 527 -35.24 8.31 -28.47
N HIS A 528 -34.38 7.77 -27.61
CA HIS A 528 -34.63 7.68 -26.17
C HIS A 528 -34.66 9.09 -25.54
N PRO A 529 -35.77 9.51 -24.93
CA PRO A 529 -35.95 10.88 -24.45
C PRO A 529 -34.95 11.29 -23.35
N GLU A 530 -34.41 10.32 -22.61
CA GLU A 530 -33.41 10.52 -21.57
C GLU A 530 -32.00 10.79 -22.11
N VAL A 531 -31.72 10.46 -23.38
CA VAL A 531 -30.38 10.56 -24.00
C VAL A 531 -30.16 11.95 -24.60
N GLN A 532 -29.19 12.68 -24.06
CA GLN A 532 -28.80 14.01 -24.56
C GLN A 532 -27.68 13.96 -25.59
N ALA A 533 -26.76 13.00 -25.42
CA ALA A 533 -25.67 12.77 -26.35
C ALA A 533 -25.22 11.31 -26.34
N LEU A 534 -24.63 10.88 -27.46
CA LEU A 534 -24.02 9.57 -27.63
C LEU A 534 -22.51 9.72 -27.82
N GLY A 535 -21.75 8.99 -27.02
CA GLY A 535 -20.30 8.96 -27.11
C GLY A 535 -19.75 7.54 -27.21
N VAL A 536 -18.42 7.46 -27.18
CA VAL A 536 -17.71 6.20 -26.97
C VAL A 536 -16.63 6.39 -25.93
N GLY A 537 -16.37 5.37 -25.14
CA GLY A 537 -15.37 5.39 -24.08
C GLY A 537 -15.08 4.00 -23.56
N THR A 538 -14.83 3.90 -22.27
CA THR A 538 -14.39 2.68 -21.61
C THR A 538 -15.55 2.03 -20.86
N SER A 539 -15.72 0.71 -20.95
CA SER A 539 -16.53 0.00 -19.94
C SER A 539 -15.82 0.05 -18.59
N LEU A 540 -16.58 0.33 -17.53
CA LEU A 540 -16.16 0.27 -16.13
C LEU A 540 -16.45 -1.08 -15.49
N ASP A 541 -17.42 -1.81 -16.04
CA ASP A 541 -17.70 -3.17 -15.63
C ASP A 541 -16.75 -4.19 -16.25
N HIS A 542 -16.20 -3.91 -17.43
CA HIS A 542 -15.22 -4.75 -18.09
C HIS A 542 -13.97 -3.92 -18.47
N PRO A 543 -12.99 -3.80 -17.56
CA PRO A 543 -11.78 -3.02 -17.79
C PRO A 543 -11.07 -3.42 -19.09
N GLY A 544 -10.68 -2.42 -19.90
CA GLY A 544 -9.99 -2.64 -21.19
C GLY A 544 -10.92 -2.86 -22.39
N GLU A 545 -12.24 -2.93 -22.20
CA GLU A 545 -13.22 -2.97 -23.29
C GLU A 545 -13.84 -1.61 -23.60
N PRO A 546 -14.24 -1.35 -24.87
CA PRO A 546 -14.92 -0.14 -25.24
C PRO A 546 -16.40 -0.19 -24.81
N ALA A 547 -17.00 0.98 -24.63
CA ALA A 547 -18.44 1.11 -24.40
C ALA A 547 -19.04 2.25 -25.23
N ILE A 548 -20.29 2.08 -25.66
CA ILE A 548 -21.13 3.19 -26.16
C ILE A 548 -21.65 3.96 -24.96
N LEU A 549 -21.49 5.28 -24.97
CA LEU A 549 -21.84 6.13 -23.85
C LEU A 549 -23.18 6.81 -24.09
N PHE A 550 -24.10 6.65 -23.15
CA PHE A 550 -25.31 7.46 -23.05
C PHE A 550 -25.08 8.58 -22.04
N PHE A 551 -25.04 9.82 -22.51
CA PHE A 551 -25.02 10.99 -21.63
C PHE A 551 -26.46 11.36 -21.30
N VAL A 552 -26.82 11.20 -20.02
CA VAL A 552 -28.19 11.41 -19.52
C VAL A 552 -28.20 12.44 -18.39
N ALA A 553 -29.31 13.19 -18.28
CA ALA A 553 -29.46 14.08 -17.13
C ALA A 553 -29.50 13.27 -15.83
N LYS A 554 -28.77 13.74 -14.83
CA LYS A 554 -28.67 13.12 -13.51
C LYS A 554 -30.06 12.92 -12.89
N GLY A 555 -30.33 11.71 -12.41
CA GLY A 555 -31.61 11.35 -11.79
C GLY A 555 -32.75 11.05 -12.77
N GLN A 556 -32.50 11.08 -14.09
CA GLN A 556 -33.46 10.57 -15.06
C GLN A 556 -33.48 9.03 -15.04
N PRO A 557 -34.66 8.40 -14.94
CA PRO A 557 -34.78 6.95 -15.11
C PRO A 557 -34.33 6.53 -16.51
N HIS A 558 -33.59 5.42 -16.59
CA HIS A 558 -32.97 4.94 -17.82
C HIS A 558 -33.15 3.42 -18.01
N THR A 559 -34.25 2.87 -17.50
CA THR A 559 -34.54 1.43 -17.49
C THR A 559 -34.75 0.81 -18.88
N ASN A 560 -34.88 1.63 -19.92
CA ASN A 560 -35.14 1.19 -21.29
C ASN A 560 -33.91 1.28 -22.20
N LEU A 561 -32.77 1.74 -21.69
CA LEU A 561 -31.55 1.80 -22.49
C LEU A 561 -30.98 0.38 -22.67
N PRO A 562 -30.57 0.02 -23.90
CA PRO A 562 -30.02 -1.31 -24.14
C PRO A 562 -28.71 -1.46 -23.39
N ALA A 563 -28.47 -2.63 -22.78
CA ALA A 563 -27.20 -2.90 -22.09
C ALA A 563 -26.04 -3.23 -23.03
N GLU A 564 -26.34 -3.51 -24.30
CA GLU A 564 -25.39 -3.79 -25.38
C GLU A 564 -25.99 -3.38 -26.74
N VAL A 565 -25.14 -2.98 -27.69
CA VAL A 565 -25.51 -2.75 -29.10
C VAL A 565 -24.46 -3.44 -29.98
N ASP A 566 -24.88 -4.39 -30.82
CA ASP A 566 -24.02 -5.20 -31.71
C ASP A 566 -22.71 -5.70 -31.08
N GLY A 567 -22.74 -6.32 -29.90
CA GLY A 567 -21.52 -6.81 -29.24
C GLY A 567 -20.80 -5.77 -28.40
N ILE A 568 -21.24 -4.51 -28.36
CA ILE A 568 -20.60 -3.43 -27.62
C ILE A 568 -21.43 -3.04 -26.40
N ARG A 569 -20.82 -3.16 -25.21
CA ARG A 569 -21.41 -2.73 -23.94
C ARG A 569 -21.86 -1.28 -24.00
N THR A 570 -22.91 -0.95 -23.29
CA THR A 570 -23.31 0.43 -23.08
C THR A 570 -22.97 0.89 -21.67
N ARG A 571 -22.70 2.19 -21.52
CA ARG A 571 -22.46 2.83 -20.23
C ARG A 571 -23.21 4.16 -20.15
N ILE A 572 -23.79 4.41 -18.99
CA ILE A 572 -24.50 5.62 -18.65
C ILE A 572 -23.56 6.58 -17.94
N VAL A 573 -23.52 7.81 -18.43
CA VAL A 573 -22.78 8.92 -17.83
C VAL A 573 -23.80 9.96 -17.40
N GLU A 574 -24.03 10.07 -16.10
CA GLU A 574 -24.96 11.05 -15.53
C GLU A 574 -24.27 12.40 -15.29
N GLY A 575 -24.95 13.48 -15.67
CA GLY A 575 -24.46 14.85 -15.46
C GLY A 575 -25.60 15.86 -15.26
N GLU A 576 -25.30 16.99 -14.64
CA GLU A 576 -26.32 18.03 -14.39
C GLU A 576 -26.55 18.93 -15.62
N LEU A 577 -25.47 19.28 -16.33
CA LEU A 577 -25.51 20.03 -17.58
C LEU A 577 -24.38 19.55 -18.50
N PHE A 578 -24.72 19.09 -19.70
CA PHE A 578 -23.74 18.76 -20.73
C PHE A 578 -23.57 19.93 -21.71
N ALA A 579 -22.31 20.26 -22.01
CA ALA A 579 -21.98 21.37 -22.92
C ALA A 579 -22.13 21.01 -24.41
N ARG A 580 -22.45 19.74 -24.73
CA ARG A 580 -22.52 19.19 -26.09
C ARG A 580 -23.67 18.20 -26.19
N PHE A 581 -24.29 18.12 -27.37
CA PHE A 581 -25.47 17.30 -27.66
C PHE A 581 -25.28 16.47 -28.92
N GLY A 582 -26.07 15.40 -29.06
CA GLY A 582 -26.04 14.52 -30.23
C GLY A 582 -24.87 13.53 -30.24
N VAL A 583 -24.44 13.10 -31.43
CA VAL A 583 -23.35 12.13 -31.58
C VAL A 583 -21.99 12.81 -31.45
N LEU A 584 -21.17 12.39 -30.49
CA LEU A 584 -19.91 13.02 -30.13
C LEU A 584 -18.70 12.29 -30.73
N SER A 585 -17.62 13.04 -31.01
CA SER A 585 -16.32 12.41 -31.26
C SER A 585 -15.80 11.71 -29.99
N ALA A 586 -14.84 10.80 -30.13
CA ALA A 586 -14.22 10.14 -28.96
C ALA A 586 -13.53 11.15 -28.02
N ALA A 587 -12.90 12.20 -28.60
CA ALA A 587 -12.26 13.27 -27.83
C ALA A 587 -13.29 14.08 -27.04
N ASP A 588 -14.42 14.42 -27.68
CA ASP A 588 -15.49 15.17 -27.02
C ASP A 588 -16.22 14.35 -25.96
N SER A 589 -16.37 13.04 -26.21
CA SER A 589 -16.90 12.07 -25.22
C SER A 589 -16.01 12.06 -23.97
N ALA A 590 -14.70 11.95 -24.14
CA ALA A 590 -13.75 11.96 -23.04
C ALA A 590 -13.75 13.28 -22.27
N ALA A 591 -13.84 14.42 -22.96
CA ALA A 591 -13.93 15.74 -22.33
C ALA A 591 -15.22 15.89 -21.51
N LEU A 592 -16.34 15.37 -22.03
CA LEU A 592 -17.63 15.44 -21.35
C LEU A 592 -17.66 14.54 -20.12
N GLU A 593 -17.11 13.33 -20.21
CA GLU A 593 -16.91 12.46 -19.05
C GLU A 593 -16.03 13.13 -17.97
N GLN A 594 -14.92 13.77 -18.35
CA GLN A 594 -14.04 14.43 -17.39
C GLN A 594 -14.71 15.59 -16.64
N ALA A 595 -15.76 16.18 -17.21
CA ALA A 595 -16.56 17.21 -16.57
C ALA A 595 -17.57 16.64 -15.54
N THR A 596 -17.77 15.32 -15.51
CA THR A 596 -18.64 14.63 -14.54
C THR A 596 -17.87 14.16 -13.30
N ALA A 597 -18.59 13.91 -12.21
CA ALA A 597 -18.01 13.33 -11.01
C ALA A 597 -17.45 11.91 -11.32
N PRO A 598 -16.32 11.49 -10.71
CA PRO A 598 -15.80 10.14 -10.89
C PRO A 598 -16.84 9.09 -10.50
N ALA A 599 -16.98 8.06 -11.35
CA ALA A 599 -17.89 6.96 -11.07
C ALA A 599 -17.48 6.22 -9.77
N PRO A 600 -18.43 6.02 -8.84
CA PRO A 600 -18.14 5.30 -7.60
C PRO A 600 -17.91 3.82 -7.90
N LEU A 601 -17.13 3.16 -7.04
CA LEU A 601 -16.88 1.73 -7.17
C LEU A 601 -18.15 0.89 -7.00
N VAL A 602 -19.09 1.34 -6.19
CA VAL A 602 -20.33 0.63 -5.90
C VAL A 602 -21.45 1.65 -5.62
N THR A 603 -22.68 1.32 -5.99
CA THR A 603 -23.87 2.15 -5.79
C THR A 603 -24.96 1.38 -5.06
N PHE A 604 -25.93 2.11 -4.51
CA PHE A 604 -27.10 1.50 -3.88
C PHE A 604 -27.90 0.68 -4.91
N LEU A 605 -28.50 -0.43 -4.44
CA LEU A 605 -29.40 -1.28 -5.20
C LEU A 605 -30.73 -1.38 -4.47
N SER A 606 -31.84 -1.35 -5.22
CA SER A 606 -33.16 -1.62 -4.66
C SER A 606 -33.30 -3.10 -4.29
N ASP A 607 -34.21 -3.41 -3.35
CA ASP A 607 -34.50 -4.80 -2.97
C ASP A 607 -34.97 -5.64 -4.16
N ALA A 608 -35.71 -5.03 -5.10
CA ALA A 608 -36.16 -5.69 -6.32
C ALA A 608 -34.98 -6.08 -7.24
N GLU A 609 -34.02 -5.18 -7.43
CA GLU A 609 -32.81 -5.45 -8.20
C GLU A 609 -31.93 -6.52 -7.55
N VAL A 610 -31.78 -6.46 -6.23
CA VAL A 610 -31.06 -7.51 -5.48
C VAL A 610 -31.78 -8.86 -5.61
N ALA A 611 -33.10 -8.91 -5.52
CA ALA A 611 -33.88 -10.14 -5.67
C ALA A 611 -33.75 -10.72 -7.09
N ARG A 612 -33.84 -9.89 -8.13
CA ARG A 612 -33.60 -10.30 -9.53
C ARG A 612 -32.20 -10.88 -9.69
N ALA A 613 -31.19 -10.19 -9.16
CA ALA A 613 -29.81 -10.64 -9.25
C ALA A 613 -29.54 -11.95 -8.49
N ARG A 614 -30.21 -12.17 -7.36
CA ARG A 614 -30.16 -13.46 -6.63
C ARG A 614 -30.69 -14.62 -7.47
N GLY A 615 -31.76 -14.39 -8.24
CA GLY A 615 -32.31 -15.41 -9.14
C GLY A 615 -31.30 -15.85 -10.19
N VAL A 616 -30.69 -14.90 -10.89
CA VAL A 616 -29.66 -15.19 -11.91
C VAL A 616 -28.40 -15.78 -11.26
N HIS A 617 -27.93 -15.20 -10.16
CA HIS A 617 -26.76 -15.71 -9.43
C HIS A 617 -26.94 -17.18 -9.04
N ALA A 618 -28.08 -17.56 -8.45
CA ALA A 618 -28.35 -18.92 -8.02
C ALA A 618 -28.36 -19.93 -9.18
N GLN A 619 -28.71 -19.51 -10.40
CA GLN A 619 -28.71 -20.37 -11.58
C GLN A 619 -27.31 -20.62 -12.16
N HIS A 620 -26.42 -19.62 -12.09
CA HIS A 620 -25.15 -19.62 -12.84
C HIS A 620 -23.89 -19.73 -11.97
N VAL A 621 -23.99 -19.50 -10.66
CA VAL A 621 -22.83 -19.42 -9.75
C VAL A 621 -21.97 -20.68 -9.79
N GLU A 622 -22.58 -21.86 -9.85
CA GLU A 622 -21.85 -23.14 -9.84
C GLU A 622 -21.04 -23.33 -11.13
N GLU A 623 -21.64 -23.10 -12.30
CA GLU A 623 -20.96 -23.17 -13.59
C GLU A 623 -19.83 -22.16 -13.68
N LEU A 624 -20.10 -20.90 -13.32
CA LEU A 624 -19.11 -19.82 -13.38
C LEU A 624 -17.91 -20.10 -12.46
N MET A 625 -18.14 -20.63 -11.25
CA MET A 625 -17.07 -20.99 -10.32
C MET A 625 -16.22 -22.18 -10.81
N GLN A 626 -16.70 -22.99 -11.75
CA GLN A 626 -15.92 -24.06 -12.36
C GLN A 626 -15.01 -23.57 -13.50
N GLN A 627 -15.20 -22.34 -13.98
CA GLN A 627 -14.37 -21.82 -15.06
C GLN A 627 -12.93 -21.54 -14.60
N PRO A 628 -11.92 -21.88 -15.42
CA PRO A 628 -10.53 -21.53 -15.12
C PRO A 628 -10.36 -20.04 -14.87
N GLY A 629 -9.57 -19.66 -13.87
CA GLY A 629 -9.28 -18.26 -13.54
C GLY A 629 -10.36 -17.56 -12.71
N VAL A 630 -11.59 -18.07 -12.64
CA VAL A 630 -12.63 -17.56 -11.73
C VAL A 630 -12.34 -18.05 -10.30
N GLN A 631 -12.27 -17.10 -9.36
CA GLN A 631 -12.10 -17.41 -7.93
C GLN A 631 -13.27 -16.98 -7.06
N GLY A 632 -14.19 -16.19 -7.60
CA GLY A 632 -15.40 -15.80 -6.91
C GLY A 632 -16.49 -15.27 -7.83
N VAL A 633 -17.74 -15.45 -7.44
CA VAL A 633 -18.93 -14.97 -8.15
C VAL A 633 -19.95 -14.46 -7.14
N GLY A 634 -20.37 -13.20 -7.27
CA GLY A 634 -21.25 -12.54 -6.33
C GLY A 634 -22.19 -11.53 -6.96
N ILE A 635 -22.90 -10.78 -6.13
CA ILE A 635 -23.84 -9.73 -6.55
C ILE A 635 -23.28 -8.38 -6.15
N THR A 636 -23.25 -7.44 -7.09
CA THR A 636 -22.79 -6.06 -6.90
C THR A 636 -23.66 -5.11 -7.73
N SER A 637 -23.35 -3.82 -7.73
CA SER A 637 -23.93 -2.86 -8.67
C SER A 637 -23.09 -2.76 -9.95
N SER A 638 -23.75 -2.54 -11.08
CA SER A 638 -23.07 -2.16 -12.32
C SER A 638 -22.43 -0.78 -12.14
N ALA A 639 -21.18 -0.65 -12.58
CA ALA A 639 -20.50 0.63 -12.75
C ALA A 639 -20.79 1.26 -14.11
N ASP A 640 -21.27 0.46 -15.08
CA ASP A 640 -21.71 0.97 -16.37
C ASP A 640 -23.15 1.50 -16.34
N SER A 641 -24.01 0.99 -15.47
CA SER A 641 -25.41 1.44 -15.31
C SER A 641 -25.74 1.62 -13.82
N PRO A 642 -25.46 2.80 -13.23
CA PRO A 642 -25.70 3.06 -11.81
C PRO A 642 -27.14 2.77 -11.39
N GLY A 643 -27.31 1.94 -10.36
CA GLY A 643 -28.62 1.53 -9.84
C GLY A 643 -29.11 0.17 -10.35
N GLU A 644 -28.51 -0.38 -11.40
CA GLU A 644 -28.69 -1.78 -11.82
C GLU A 644 -27.77 -2.72 -11.06
N ALA A 645 -28.26 -3.92 -10.77
CA ALA A 645 -27.41 -4.99 -10.26
C ALA A 645 -26.52 -5.59 -11.37
N ALA A 646 -25.41 -6.20 -10.97
CA ALA A 646 -24.51 -6.98 -11.82
C ALA A 646 -24.00 -8.23 -11.10
N LEU A 647 -23.69 -9.28 -11.87
CA LEU A 647 -22.88 -10.39 -11.37
C LEU A 647 -21.42 -9.96 -11.32
N MET A 648 -20.86 -9.88 -10.11
CA MET A 648 -19.44 -9.66 -9.92
C MET A 648 -18.69 -10.98 -10.15
N ILE A 649 -17.79 -11.01 -11.12
CA ILE A 649 -16.90 -12.14 -11.40
C ILE A 649 -15.49 -11.75 -11.00
N PHE A 650 -14.98 -12.42 -9.96
CA PHE A 650 -13.63 -12.23 -9.45
C PHE A 650 -12.68 -13.16 -10.19
N LEU A 651 -11.69 -12.56 -10.86
CA LEU A 651 -10.71 -13.26 -11.67
C LEU A 651 -9.33 -13.21 -11.02
N ILE A 652 -8.57 -14.28 -11.17
CA ILE A 652 -7.19 -14.32 -10.74
C ILE A 652 -6.33 -13.65 -11.81
N ARG A 653 -5.67 -12.55 -11.45
CA ARG A 653 -4.83 -11.77 -12.35
C ARG A 653 -3.80 -12.65 -13.06
N GLY A 654 -3.77 -12.56 -14.39
CA GLY A 654 -2.81 -13.28 -15.23
C GLY A 654 -3.13 -14.77 -15.46
N VAL A 655 -4.26 -15.29 -14.95
CA VAL A 655 -4.74 -16.64 -15.27
C VAL A 655 -5.72 -16.56 -16.42
N ALA A 656 -5.49 -17.34 -17.47
CA ALA A 656 -6.39 -17.40 -18.61
C ALA A 656 -7.77 -17.96 -18.20
N HIS A 657 -8.83 -17.36 -18.76
CA HIS A 657 -10.21 -17.76 -18.55
C HIS A 657 -10.99 -17.68 -19.88
N PRO A 658 -12.09 -18.42 -20.04
CA PRO A 658 -13.01 -18.23 -21.17
C PRO A 658 -13.58 -16.80 -21.19
N PRO A 659 -13.99 -16.27 -22.35
CA PRO A 659 -14.68 -14.99 -22.41
C PRO A 659 -15.91 -15.00 -21.50
N ILE A 660 -16.04 -13.99 -20.63
CA ILE A 660 -17.21 -13.84 -19.78
C ILE A 660 -18.27 -13.05 -20.56
N PRO A 661 -19.49 -13.58 -20.75
CA PRO A 661 -20.56 -12.86 -21.43
C PRO A 661 -20.81 -11.48 -20.80
N GLN A 662 -21.17 -10.49 -21.62
CA GLN A 662 -21.45 -9.13 -21.12
C GLN A 662 -22.70 -9.09 -20.23
N GLN A 663 -23.64 -10.00 -20.51
CA GLN A 663 -24.84 -10.22 -19.72
C GLN A 663 -25.10 -11.72 -19.57
N ILE A 664 -25.73 -12.09 -18.45
CA ILE A 664 -26.23 -13.44 -18.17
C ILE A 664 -27.68 -13.26 -17.74
N ASP A 665 -28.63 -13.82 -18.49
CA ASP A 665 -30.08 -13.67 -18.29
C ASP A 665 -30.55 -12.22 -18.07
N GLY A 666 -30.02 -11.30 -18.87
CA GLY A 666 -30.35 -9.87 -18.79
C GLY A 666 -29.73 -9.15 -17.59
N LEU A 667 -28.81 -9.77 -16.87
CA LEU A 667 -28.03 -9.15 -15.81
C LEU A 667 -26.62 -8.88 -16.30
N ARG A 668 -26.14 -7.63 -16.16
CA ARG A 668 -24.76 -7.27 -16.53
C ARG A 668 -23.75 -8.10 -15.75
N THR A 669 -22.63 -8.42 -16.37
CA THR A 669 -21.45 -8.94 -15.65
C THR A 669 -20.49 -7.81 -15.33
N ARG A 670 -19.73 -7.95 -14.25
CA ARG A 670 -18.70 -7.02 -13.84
C ARG A 670 -17.46 -7.79 -13.43
N LEU A 671 -16.32 -7.45 -14.01
CA LEU A 671 -15.07 -8.14 -13.76
C LEU A 671 -14.22 -7.43 -12.71
N ARG A 672 -13.58 -8.21 -11.86
CA ARG A 672 -12.62 -7.71 -10.87
C ARG A 672 -11.43 -8.64 -10.77
N GLU A 673 -10.29 -8.17 -11.28
CA GLU A 673 -9.03 -8.91 -11.21
C GLU A 673 -8.27 -8.63 -9.91
N SER A 674 -7.79 -9.69 -9.27
CA SER A 674 -7.02 -9.60 -8.03
C SER A 674 -6.01 -10.74 -7.89
N SER A 675 -5.20 -10.69 -6.85
CA SER A 675 -4.50 -11.87 -6.36
C SER A 675 -5.48 -12.93 -5.87
N ARG A 676 -5.00 -14.17 -5.67
CA ARG A 676 -5.82 -15.22 -5.05
C ARG A 676 -6.27 -14.78 -3.66
N PHE A 677 -7.54 -15.05 -3.32
CA PHE A 677 -8.01 -14.87 -1.95
C PHE A 677 -7.32 -15.85 -1.00
N ARG A 678 -6.83 -15.32 0.13
CA ARG A 678 -6.03 -16.06 1.12
C ARG A 678 -6.40 -15.71 2.55
N ALA A 679 -6.17 -16.67 3.43
CA ALA A 679 -6.15 -16.51 4.88
C ALA A 679 -4.85 -17.09 5.45
N GLY A 680 -4.13 -16.32 6.26
CA GLY A 680 -2.81 -16.69 6.79
C GLY A 680 -1.62 -16.31 5.90
N PHE A 681 -0.48 -17.00 6.06
CA PHE A 681 0.83 -16.62 5.48
C PHE A 681 1.04 -17.10 4.02
N GLY A 682 0.31 -18.12 3.56
CA GLY A 682 0.46 -18.68 2.22
C GLY A 682 1.84 -19.30 1.95
N ASP A 683 2.36 -19.18 0.73
CA ASP A 683 3.65 -19.75 0.31
C ASP A 683 4.86 -18.89 0.73
N ARG A 684 4.66 -17.88 1.57
CA ARG A 684 5.67 -16.86 1.90
C ARG A 684 6.45 -17.26 3.15
N ALA A 685 7.77 -17.04 3.10
CA ALA A 685 8.61 -17.10 4.29
C ALA A 685 8.16 -16.05 5.32
N PRO A 686 8.15 -16.37 6.63
CA PRO A 686 7.82 -15.41 7.68
C PRO A 686 8.72 -14.17 7.57
N GLN A 687 8.14 -12.97 7.62
CA GLN A 687 8.95 -11.75 7.70
C GLN A 687 9.58 -11.61 9.09
N SER A 688 10.75 -10.96 9.14
CA SER A 688 11.66 -10.88 10.29
C SER A 688 11.11 -10.50 11.68
N PRO A 689 9.99 -9.77 11.88
CA PRO A 689 9.45 -9.58 13.22
C PRO A 689 8.77 -10.85 13.79
N CYS A 690 8.37 -11.81 12.94
CA CYS A 690 7.73 -13.06 13.36
C CYS A 690 8.72 -14.20 13.60
N SER A 691 10.03 -13.95 13.49
CA SER A 691 11.09 -14.98 13.54
C SER A 691 12.13 -14.66 14.62
N LEU A 692 12.16 -15.43 15.70
CA LEU A 692 13.24 -15.37 16.69
C LEU A 692 14.25 -16.49 16.46
N ARG A 693 15.54 -16.20 16.74
CA ARG A 693 16.58 -17.24 16.83
C ARG A 693 16.34 -18.10 18.07
N ALA A 694 16.16 -19.40 17.89
CA ALA A 694 16.11 -20.37 18.96
C ALA A 694 17.40 -20.30 19.80
N ALA A 695 17.26 -20.34 21.12
CA ALA A 695 18.40 -20.37 22.02
C ALA A 695 19.27 -21.62 21.74
N PRO A 696 20.62 -21.53 21.82
CA PRO A 696 21.47 -22.70 21.67
C PRO A 696 21.10 -23.75 22.71
N THR A 697 20.81 -24.98 22.27
CA THR A 697 20.63 -26.10 23.19
C THR A 697 21.96 -26.37 23.89
N HIS A 698 22.08 -26.00 25.17
CA HIS A 698 23.14 -26.53 26.01
C HIS A 698 22.90 -28.03 26.18
N SER A 699 23.65 -28.85 25.43
CA SER A 699 23.75 -30.28 25.71
C SER A 699 24.37 -30.46 27.08
N SER A 700 23.57 -30.82 28.09
CA SER A 700 24.09 -31.34 29.34
C SER A 700 24.82 -32.65 29.06
N LYS A 701 26.15 -32.64 29.19
CA LYS A 701 26.95 -33.86 29.20
C LYS A 701 26.50 -34.74 30.38
N PRO A 702 26.26 -36.05 30.19
CA PRO A 702 26.05 -36.95 31.31
C PRO A 702 27.35 -37.07 32.12
N SER A 703 27.27 -36.88 33.43
CA SER A 703 28.36 -37.18 34.36
C SER A 703 28.60 -38.69 34.37
N GLY A 704 29.64 -39.15 33.67
CA GLY A 704 30.14 -40.51 33.77
C GLY A 704 30.75 -40.75 35.15
N ALA A 705 30.12 -41.60 35.96
CA ALA A 705 30.74 -42.19 37.12
C ALA A 705 31.76 -43.26 36.65
N SER A 706 33.04 -43.02 36.92
CA SER A 706 34.11 -43.99 36.73
C SER A 706 34.40 -44.67 38.07
N THR A 707 34.05 -45.94 38.18
CA THR A 707 34.54 -46.84 39.23
C THR A 707 35.80 -47.57 38.74
N LYS A 708 36.87 -47.51 39.54
CA LYS A 708 37.85 -48.58 39.85
C LYS A 708 39.06 -48.01 40.62
N PRO A 709 39.79 -48.83 41.41
CA PRO A 709 39.58 -50.25 41.72
C PRO A 709 38.67 -50.51 42.92
#